data_AF-A0A960VW85-F1
#
_entry.id   AF-A0A960VW85-F1
#
_cell.length_a   1.000
_cell.length_b   1.000
_cell.length_c   1.000
_cell.angle_alpha   90.00
_cell.angle_beta   90.00
_cell.angle_gamma   90.00
#
_symmetry.space_group_name_H-M   'P 1'
#
loop_
_entity.id
_entity.type
_entity.pdbx_description
1 polymer ?
#
loop_
_entity_poly.entity_id
_entity_poly.type
_entity_poly.pdbx_seq_one_letter_code
_entity_poly.pdbx_strand_id
1 'polypeptide(L)'
;MTGARLYLVPMISLVLLGLLACGKQAGNSELPVQPDPPTAGLPETQPPPGVEPQLWKQLSSELDRVLTLLGTDRSTSTAPVDDASRVPDLQVTASGASGALFTFSYHNTGDYDQNGEVNISDLTPVGVHFHARHGDAGWTEAEVSDGDENGEVNLADITPIAVCYRHRLDGYVLQRSTKLPGSDWQDIAEIPQSSAQPTAEHGHLQFSYELADSGPDAWYRVRPYIGPPANREYGIASNEVFFGPGALAAPLGLVASEGLFEDHIELNWTAVAAANAYELYRDEQSTPLVQLGNVTQYLDYSPTDTTPHEYWLRAGDGSRLSNFSDSAIGWLATAAVTLDPPSAVQASDGSFSDHVMVSWSKSPGADAYEIYRDSKAALLATTGDAAYYNDYGLEDELPHTYWVLATNGELRSQFSLSDTGYRGKQPTGSMVVLGYNDLGMHCMNQDFSEFMILPPFNTLHATVVDRSQGEPRLVSSGVSLQYSIIGNTYSVGKTNFWDFAEPLLGASPAPNIGLTGNGLAGTMQYTGGSNPDWVVTGIPLTPINDAGEENAYPLASITVLKNGVETAHTQAVTPVSWEISCEFCHNTPGISVATDILRRHDNLHGTDLENSKPVTCGICHAQPELGLAGVSGLPTLSSAMHTAHSTRMGGLQLTTECYACHPGNRTQCLRDVHYSSGLSCQNCHGTMADVGDPLRQPWVDEPRCDDCHSRPGFEFEQPGTLYRDSVGHHGIHCSACHGSPHAITPTVVSNDNLQAIGVQGYPGVINKCSVCHDEVPDQFEHFVGEVGDN
;
A
#
# COMPACT_ATOMS: atom_id res chain seq x y z
N MET A 1 -20.48 13.10 13.30
CA MET A 1 -19.41 14.06 12.95
C MET A 1 -18.23 13.23 12.52
N THR A 2 -18.25 12.80 11.27
CA THR A 2 -17.44 11.69 10.76
C THR A 2 -16.93 12.12 9.40
N GLY A 3 -15.67 12.56 9.36
CA GLY A 3 -14.96 12.89 8.14
C GLY A 3 -14.43 11.60 7.50
N ALA A 4 -14.90 11.32 6.29
CA ALA A 4 -14.38 10.27 5.44
C ALA A 4 -13.01 10.71 4.87
N ARG A 5 -12.00 9.84 4.98
CA ARG A 5 -10.72 9.97 4.27
C ARG A 5 -10.82 9.15 2.98
N LEU A 6 -10.62 9.83 1.85
CA LEU A 6 -10.41 9.26 0.52
C LEU A 6 -9.16 8.37 0.51
N TYR A 7 -9.28 7.19 -0.11
CA TYR A 7 -8.15 6.37 -0.54
C TYR A 7 -7.77 6.80 -1.97
N LEU A 8 -6.53 7.25 -2.19
CA LEU A 8 -5.93 7.45 -3.50
C LEU A 8 -4.96 6.28 -3.76
N VAL A 9 -5.24 5.49 -4.78
CA VAL A 9 -4.30 4.53 -5.39
C VAL A 9 -3.82 5.14 -6.72
N PRO A 10 -2.53 5.03 -7.09
CA PRO A 10 -2.00 5.66 -8.30
C PRO A 10 -2.20 4.76 -9.53
N MET A 11 -2.99 5.20 -10.51
CA MET A 11 -2.97 4.66 -11.87
C MET A 11 -1.97 5.47 -12.72
N ILE A 12 -0.77 4.91 -12.93
CA ILE A 12 0.10 5.26 -14.05
C ILE A 12 0.41 3.96 -14.79
N SER A 13 -0.28 3.70 -15.91
CA SER A 13 0.24 3.03 -17.11
C SER A 13 -0.89 2.77 -18.09
N LEU A 14 -0.93 3.53 -19.21
CA LEU A 14 -1.25 3.04 -20.57
C LEU A 14 -1.51 4.21 -21.53
N VAL A 15 -0.46 4.91 -21.99
CA VAL A 15 -0.48 5.54 -23.33
C VAL A 15 0.95 5.54 -23.87
N LEU A 16 1.34 4.49 -24.61
CA LEU A 16 2.41 4.61 -25.60
C LEU A 16 2.22 3.57 -26.70
N LEU A 17 1.52 3.95 -27.77
CA LEU A 17 1.71 3.35 -29.09
C LEU A 17 1.17 4.26 -30.18
N GLY A 18 2.07 4.67 -31.08
CA GLY A 18 1.73 5.24 -32.38
C GLY A 18 2.37 6.59 -32.66
N LEU A 19 3.58 6.59 -33.24
CA LEU A 19 3.87 7.27 -34.51
C LEU A 19 5.37 7.15 -34.85
N LEU A 20 5.65 6.36 -35.88
CA LEU A 20 6.94 6.30 -36.55
C LEU A 20 6.91 7.17 -37.81
N ALA A 21 8.01 7.90 -37.99
CA ALA A 21 8.59 8.44 -39.23
C ALA A 21 8.00 9.74 -39.83
N CYS A 22 8.76 10.84 -39.70
CA CYS A 22 9.56 11.36 -40.82
C CYS A 22 10.65 12.32 -40.32
N GLY A 23 11.91 12.08 -40.69
CA GLY A 23 13.06 12.84 -40.19
C GLY A 23 13.45 14.06 -41.03
N LYS A 24 14.17 15.00 -40.40
CA LYS A 24 15.28 15.76 -41.00
C LYS A 24 16.12 16.50 -39.94
N GLN A 25 17.39 16.67 -40.27
CA GLN A 25 18.54 17.05 -39.44
C GLN A 25 18.56 18.50 -38.92
N ALA A 26 19.03 18.61 -37.67
CA ALA A 26 19.95 19.58 -37.05
C ALA A 26 20.09 21.02 -37.60
N GLY A 27 19.92 21.98 -36.67
CA GLY A 27 20.51 23.32 -36.73
C GLY A 27 20.39 24.03 -35.38
N ASN A 28 21.52 24.31 -34.72
CA ASN A 28 21.61 25.17 -33.54
C ASN A 28 21.12 26.59 -33.88
N SER A 29 20.12 27.11 -33.15
CA SER A 29 19.92 28.54 -32.96
C SER A 29 19.15 28.80 -31.67
N GLU A 30 19.64 29.79 -30.92
CA GLU A 30 19.14 30.31 -29.64
C GLU A 30 17.61 30.44 -29.57
N LEU A 31 17.04 30.07 -28.43
CA LEU A 31 15.62 30.25 -28.11
C LEU A 31 15.26 31.75 -28.13
N PRO A 32 14.35 32.23 -29.00
CA PRO A 32 13.67 33.47 -28.75
C PRO A 32 12.49 33.22 -27.81
N VAL A 33 12.32 34.16 -26.87
CA VAL A 33 11.15 34.28 -25.99
C VAL A 33 9.87 34.07 -26.80
N GLN A 34 9.10 33.03 -26.46
CA GLN A 34 7.77 32.78 -27.02
C GLN A 34 6.82 33.90 -26.57
N PRO A 35 5.97 34.45 -27.45
CA PRO A 35 4.85 35.29 -27.03
C PRO A 35 3.78 34.42 -26.34
N ASP A 36 3.08 35.00 -25.37
CA ASP A 36 1.99 34.33 -24.65
C ASP A 36 0.99 33.65 -25.61
N PRO A 37 0.48 32.44 -25.29
CA PRO A 37 -0.51 31.76 -26.11
C PRO A 37 -1.85 32.54 -26.12
N PRO A 38 -2.63 32.45 -27.21
CA PRO A 38 -3.89 33.18 -27.33
C PRO A 38 -4.93 32.59 -26.38
N THR A 39 -5.30 33.35 -25.36
CA THR A 39 -6.44 33.06 -24.48
C THR A 39 -7.75 33.40 -25.20
N ALA A 40 -8.31 32.43 -25.91
CA ALA A 40 -9.74 32.41 -26.22
C ALA A 40 -10.43 31.54 -25.16
N GLY A 41 -10.86 32.17 -24.06
CA GLY A 41 -11.61 31.50 -22.98
C GLY A 41 -12.92 30.91 -23.48
N LEU A 42 -13.36 29.82 -22.84
CA LEU A 42 -14.65 29.18 -23.13
C LEU A 42 -15.80 30.16 -22.88
N PRO A 43 -16.71 30.39 -23.85
CA PRO A 43 -17.69 31.46 -23.79
C PRO A 43 -18.97 31.01 -23.05
N GLU A 44 -18.90 30.70 -21.77
CA GLU A 44 -20.10 30.66 -20.92
C GLU A 44 -19.77 31.04 -19.47
N THR A 45 -19.92 32.33 -19.18
CA THR A 45 -19.51 32.92 -17.90
C THR A 45 -20.56 32.81 -16.80
N GLN A 46 -21.75 32.28 -17.12
CA GLN A 46 -22.85 32.08 -16.16
C GLN A 46 -23.19 30.60 -16.04
N PRO A 47 -23.44 30.11 -14.81
CA PRO A 47 -23.83 28.72 -14.60
C PRO A 47 -25.21 28.43 -15.22
N PRO A 48 -25.38 27.29 -15.90
CA PRO A 48 -26.67 26.80 -16.37
C PRO A 48 -27.67 26.58 -15.22
N PRO A 49 -28.99 26.56 -15.50
CA PRO A 49 -30.00 26.22 -14.50
C PRO A 49 -29.73 24.83 -13.88
N GLY A 50 -29.79 24.75 -12.55
CA GLY A 50 -29.58 23.49 -11.83
C GLY A 50 -28.13 23.23 -11.40
N VAL A 51 -27.15 24.00 -11.88
CA VAL A 51 -25.73 23.85 -11.51
C VAL A 51 -25.30 24.96 -10.54
N GLU A 52 -24.63 24.57 -9.43
CA GLU A 52 -24.12 25.55 -8.47
C GLU A 52 -23.02 26.43 -9.11
N PRO A 53 -23.02 27.77 -8.90
CA PRO A 53 -22.02 28.66 -9.50
C PRO A 53 -20.56 28.30 -9.19
N GLN A 54 -20.28 27.78 -7.99
CA GLN A 54 -18.93 27.36 -7.61
C GLN A 54 -18.52 26.07 -8.33
N LEU A 55 -19.43 25.11 -8.41
CA LEU A 55 -19.24 23.86 -9.13
C LEU A 55 -19.05 24.12 -10.64
N TRP A 56 -19.89 24.95 -11.26
CA TRP A 56 -19.73 25.33 -12.67
C TRP A 56 -18.35 25.92 -12.95
N LYS A 57 -17.84 26.76 -12.04
CA LYS A 57 -16.48 27.31 -12.15
C LYS A 57 -15.42 26.22 -12.07
N GLN A 58 -15.59 25.22 -11.20
CA GLN A 58 -14.68 24.09 -11.10
C GLN A 58 -14.70 23.25 -12.38
N LEU A 59 -15.88 22.85 -12.85
CA LEU A 59 -16.06 22.05 -14.06
C LEU A 59 -15.47 22.73 -15.30
N SER A 60 -15.81 24.01 -15.51
CA SER A 60 -15.29 24.79 -16.65
C SER A 60 -13.79 25.05 -16.58
N SER A 61 -13.22 25.25 -15.38
CA SER A 61 -11.77 25.39 -15.22
C SER A 61 -11.04 24.08 -15.49
N GLU A 62 -11.63 22.95 -15.08
CA GLU A 62 -11.05 21.63 -15.32
C GLU A 62 -11.10 21.26 -16.80
N LEU A 63 -12.21 21.55 -17.49
CA LEU A 63 -12.30 21.38 -18.94
C LEU A 63 -11.23 22.22 -19.67
N ASP A 64 -11.06 23.49 -19.30
CA ASP A 64 -10.02 24.33 -19.90
C ASP A 64 -8.60 23.81 -19.62
N ARG A 65 -8.37 23.28 -18.40
CA ARG A 65 -7.10 22.66 -18.01
C ARG A 65 -6.80 21.41 -18.85
N VAL A 66 -7.76 20.50 -18.99
CA VAL A 66 -7.59 19.24 -19.73
C VAL A 66 -7.46 19.50 -21.24
N LEU A 67 -8.28 20.38 -21.82
CA LEU A 67 -8.14 20.80 -23.22
C LEU A 67 -6.76 21.41 -23.50
N THR A 68 -6.24 22.21 -22.56
CA THR A 68 -4.90 22.79 -22.67
C THR A 68 -3.81 21.72 -22.62
N LEU A 69 -3.96 20.73 -21.74
CA LEU A 69 -3.01 19.63 -21.59
C LEU A 69 -2.95 18.74 -22.84
N LEU A 70 -4.11 18.44 -23.44
CA LEU A 70 -4.22 17.61 -24.63
C LEU A 70 -3.86 18.34 -25.93
N GLY A 71 -3.85 19.67 -25.91
CA GLY A 71 -3.64 20.48 -27.13
C GLY A 71 -4.79 20.35 -28.13
N THR A 72 -6.00 20.05 -27.66
CA THR A 72 -7.18 19.79 -28.49
C THR A 72 -7.59 21.03 -29.30
N ASP A 73 -7.82 20.86 -30.61
CA ASP A 73 -8.32 21.93 -31.49
C ASP A 73 -9.78 22.27 -31.12
N ARG A 74 -10.04 23.55 -30.89
CA ARG A 74 -11.38 24.07 -30.54
C ARG A 74 -12.15 24.59 -31.75
N SER A 75 -11.56 24.58 -32.95
CA SER A 75 -12.03 25.34 -34.11
C SER A 75 -12.72 24.53 -35.20
N THR A 76 -12.49 23.21 -35.26
CA THR A 76 -13.05 22.34 -36.30
C THR A 76 -13.87 21.21 -35.68
N SER A 77 -14.95 20.78 -36.35
CA SER A 77 -15.78 19.66 -35.92
C SER A 77 -15.47 18.43 -36.77
N THR A 78 -15.53 17.25 -36.16
CA THR A 78 -15.24 15.96 -36.82
C THR A 78 -16.32 14.93 -36.51
N ALA A 79 -16.45 13.90 -37.35
CA ALA A 79 -17.33 12.77 -37.03
C ALA A 79 -16.75 11.96 -35.85
N PRO A 80 -17.57 11.21 -35.08
CA PRO A 80 -17.10 10.39 -33.98
C PRO A 80 -16.33 9.17 -34.53
N VAL A 81 -15.00 9.21 -34.46
CA VAL A 81 -14.11 8.22 -35.09
C VAL A 81 -13.37 7.35 -34.07
N ASP A 82 -13.49 7.68 -32.79
CA ASP A 82 -12.96 6.91 -31.67
C ASP A 82 -13.80 5.65 -31.40
N ASP A 83 -13.17 4.63 -30.82
CA ASP A 83 -13.84 3.37 -30.50
C ASP A 83 -14.91 3.52 -29.42
N ALA A 84 -14.75 4.46 -28.47
CA ALA A 84 -15.73 4.70 -27.41
C ALA A 84 -17.06 5.26 -27.94
N SER A 85 -17.04 6.00 -29.05
CA SER A 85 -18.24 6.50 -29.73
C SER A 85 -18.90 5.47 -30.66
N ARG A 86 -18.44 4.22 -30.64
CA ARG A 86 -19.07 3.14 -31.40
C ARG A 86 -20.45 2.83 -30.85
N VAL A 87 -21.40 2.53 -31.73
CA VAL A 87 -22.70 1.95 -31.34
C VAL A 87 -22.50 0.43 -31.13
N PRO A 88 -22.58 -0.08 -29.90
CA PRO A 88 -22.33 -1.50 -29.61
C PRO A 88 -23.60 -2.36 -29.72
N ASP A 89 -24.77 -1.72 -29.68
CA ASP A 89 -26.06 -2.36 -29.41
C ASP A 89 -27.01 -2.37 -30.61
N LEU A 90 -26.50 -2.30 -31.85
CA LEU A 90 -27.36 -2.45 -33.02
C LEU A 90 -28.03 -3.83 -33.00
N GLN A 91 -29.36 -3.82 -33.02
CA GLN A 91 -30.20 -5.01 -33.11
C GLN A 91 -31.11 -4.95 -34.34
N VAL A 92 -31.53 -6.12 -34.81
CA VAL A 92 -32.46 -6.26 -35.93
C VAL A 92 -33.49 -7.35 -35.65
N THR A 93 -34.76 -7.01 -35.82
CA THR A 93 -35.90 -7.94 -35.70
C THR A 93 -36.76 -7.92 -36.97
N ALA A 94 -37.56 -8.96 -37.17
CA ALA A 94 -38.47 -9.00 -38.32
C ALA A 94 -39.63 -8.03 -38.14
N SER A 95 -39.90 -7.20 -39.15
CA SER A 95 -41.11 -6.38 -39.23
C SER A 95 -41.97 -6.78 -40.43
N GLY A 96 -43.21 -7.20 -40.18
CA GLY A 96 -44.09 -7.68 -41.25
C GLY A 96 -43.57 -8.94 -41.95
N ALA A 97 -43.94 -9.12 -43.23
CA ALA A 97 -43.64 -10.34 -43.99
C ALA A 97 -42.24 -10.38 -44.62
N SER A 98 -41.63 -9.21 -44.87
CA SER A 98 -40.34 -9.07 -45.57
C SER A 98 -39.48 -7.92 -45.01
N GLY A 99 -39.95 -7.20 -43.99
CA GLY A 99 -39.27 -6.03 -43.45
C GLY A 99 -38.39 -6.36 -42.25
N ALA A 100 -37.59 -5.38 -41.85
CA ALA A 100 -36.70 -5.43 -40.71
C ALA A 100 -36.84 -4.16 -39.87
N LEU A 101 -36.88 -4.29 -38.55
CA LEU A 101 -36.81 -3.19 -37.60
C LEU A 101 -35.43 -3.17 -36.97
N PHE A 102 -34.72 -2.05 -37.12
CA PHE A 102 -33.41 -1.80 -36.52
C PHE A 102 -33.56 -0.89 -35.31
N THR A 103 -32.95 -1.28 -34.19
CA THR A 103 -32.94 -0.50 -32.94
C THR A 103 -31.52 -0.41 -32.40
N PHE A 104 -31.14 0.75 -31.87
CA PHE A 104 -29.82 1.03 -31.29
C PHE A 104 -29.85 2.32 -30.47
N SER A 105 -28.89 2.49 -29.56
CA SER A 105 -28.79 3.65 -28.68
C SER A 105 -27.94 4.78 -29.29
N TYR A 106 -28.14 6.00 -28.80
CA TYR A 106 -27.34 7.16 -29.14
C TYR A 106 -25.96 7.05 -28.51
N HIS A 107 -24.92 7.08 -29.35
CA HIS A 107 -23.54 7.05 -28.91
C HIS A 107 -22.73 8.15 -29.62
N ASN A 108 -22.21 9.07 -28.81
CA ASN A 108 -21.21 10.09 -29.13
C ASN A 108 -20.49 10.45 -27.82
N THR A 109 -19.28 9.92 -27.61
CA THR A 109 -18.60 10.03 -26.32
C THR A 109 -18.35 11.50 -25.95
N GLY A 110 -18.69 11.88 -24.73
CA GLY A 110 -18.58 13.26 -24.24
C GLY A 110 -19.79 14.16 -24.56
N ASP A 111 -20.78 13.69 -25.33
CA ASP A 111 -22.00 14.44 -25.67
C ASP A 111 -23.12 14.11 -24.67
N TYR A 112 -22.94 14.58 -23.44
CA TYR A 112 -23.79 14.19 -22.32
C TYR A 112 -25.17 14.85 -22.36
N ASP A 113 -25.31 15.97 -23.05
CA ASP A 113 -26.62 16.57 -23.29
C ASP A 113 -27.34 15.98 -24.53
N GLN A 114 -26.66 15.06 -25.23
CA GLN A 114 -27.11 14.28 -26.39
C GLN A 114 -27.64 15.15 -27.54
N ASN A 115 -27.10 16.37 -27.68
CA ASN A 115 -27.55 17.33 -28.69
C ASN A 115 -26.93 17.11 -30.07
N GLY A 116 -25.92 16.25 -30.19
CA GLY A 116 -25.20 15.99 -31.44
C GLY A 116 -23.85 16.69 -31.54
N GLU A 117 -23.38 17.42 -30.53
CA GLU A 117 -22.08 18.11 -30.56
C GLU A 117 -21.42 18.20 -29.17
N VAL A 118 -20.25 17.58 -29.03
CA VAL A 118 -19.43 17.65 -27.80
C VAL A 118 -18.84 19.05 -27.66
N ASN A 119 -19.27 19.79 -26.66
CA ASN A 119 -18.83 21.14 -26.38
C ASN A 119 -18.95 21.49 -24.87
N ILE A 120 -18.92 22.78 -24.52
CA ILE A 120 -19.03 23.21 -23.11
C ILE A 120 -20.40 22.91 -22.48
N SER A 121 -21.46 22.82 -23.30
CA SER A 121 -22.81 22.55 -22.80
C SER A 121 -22.93 21.19 -22.09
N ASP A 122 -22.07 20.23 -22.46
CA ASP A 122 -21.98 18.90 -21.86
C ASP A 122 -21.47 18.89 -20.43
N LEU A 123 -20.96 20.02 -19.90
CA LEU A 123 -20.73 20.16 -18.46
C LEU A 123 -22.03 20.33 -17.67
N THR A 124 -23.15 20.66 -18.33
CA THR A 124 -24.43 20.90 -17.65
C THR A 124 -24.96 19.62 -17.01
N PRO A 125 -25.05 18.47 -17.73
CA PRO A 125 -25.44 17.20 -17.13
C PRO A 125 -24.50 16.75 -15.99
N VAL A 126 -23.17 16.88 -16.16
CA VAL A 126 -22.19 16.59 -15.09
C VAL A 126 -22.45 17.42 -13.84
N GLY A 127 -22.75 18.72 -14.00
CA GLY A 127 -23.04 19.61 -12.88
C GLY A 127 -24.39 19.36 -12.21
N VAL A 128 -25.41 18.95 -12.98
CA VAL A 128 -26.75 18.62 -12.46
C VAL A 128 -26.72 17.29 -11.68
N HIS A 129 -25.95 16.32 -12.16
CA HIS A 129 -25.87 14.97 -11.59
C HIS A 129 -24.61 14.73 -10.74
N PHE A 130 -23.88 15.79 -10.38
CA PHE A 130 -22.62 15.67 -9.64
C PHE A 130 -22.80 14.90 -8.32
N HIS A 131 -21.98 13.85 -8.11
CA HIS A 131 -22.05 12.85 -7.05
C HIS A 131 -23.17 11.81 -7.13
N ALA A 132 -23.93 11.75 -8.23
CA ALA A 132 -24.82 10.62 -8.47
C ALA A 132 -23.99 9.34 -8.63
N ARG A 133 -24.46 8.23 -8.06
CA ARG A 133 -23.78 6.94 -8.10
C ARG A 133 -24.67 5.84 -8.65
N HIS A 134 -24.04 4.81 -9.24
CA HIS A 134 -24.75 3.63 -9.71
C HIS A 134 -25.62 3.02 -8.60
N GLY A 135 -26.92 2.91 -8.87
CA GLY A 135 -27.93 2.42 -7.91
C GLY A 135 -28.71 3.51 -7.16
N ASP A 136 -28.33 4.79 -7.30
CA ASP A 136 -29.12 5.90 -6.75
C ASP A 136 -30.47 6.06 -7.46
N ALA A 137 -31.46 6.57 -6.73
CA ALA A 137 -32.74 6.95 -7.34
C ALA A 137 -32.52 8.12 -8.32
N GLY A 138 -32.71 7.86 -9.61
CA GLY A 138 -32.42 8.81 -10.69
C GLY A 138 -31.13 8.52 -11.47
N TRP A 139 -30.43 7.41 -11.17
CA TRP A 139 -29.22 7.01 -11.90
C TRP A 139 -29.43 6.90 -13.41
N THR A 140 -30.58 6.38 -13.86
CA THR A 140 -30.91 6.30 -15.30
C THR A 140 -30.81 7.65 -16.02
N GLU A 141 -31.07 8.78 -15.35
CA GLU A 141 -30.89 10.11 -15.96
C GLU A 141 -29.43 10.60 -15.87
N ALA A 142 -28.70 10.17 -14.84
CA ALA A 142 -27.32 10.56 -14.56
C ALA A 142 -26.27 9.75 -15.35
N GLU A 143 -26.57 8.50 -15.73
CA GLU A 143 -25.61 7.56 -16.32
C GLU A 143 -24.98 8.07 -17.62
N VAL A 144 -25.70 8.92 -18.36
CA VAL A 144 -25.19 9.56 -19.58
C VAL A 144 -23.99 10.47 -19.29
N SER A 145 -23.86 10.97 -18.05
CA SER A 145 -22.79 11.87 -17.61
C SER A 145 -21.60 11.14 -16.95
N ASP A 146 -21.70 9.83 -16.73
CA ASP A 146 -20.64 8.97 -16.18
C ASP A 146 -19.73 8.47 -17.33
N GLY A 147 -19.10 9.41 -18.02
CA GLY A 147 -18.40 9.12 -19.27
C GLY A 147 -17.03 8.45 -19.09
N ASP A 148 -16.49 8.37 -17.88
CA ASP A 148 -15.35 7.49 -17.58
C ASP A 148 -15.77 6.10 -17.07
N GLU A 149 -17.09 5.86 -16.99
CA GLU A 149 -17.74 4.59 -16.62
C GLU A 149 -17.30 4.06 -15.23
N ASN A 150 -16.96 4.96 -14.30
CA ASN A 150 -16.52 4.59 -12.96
C ASN A 150 -17.69 4.35 -11.98
N GLY A 151 -18.94 4.62 -12.39
CA GLY A 151 -20.14 4.47 -11.59
C GLY A 151 -20.45 5.67 -10.68
N GLU A 152 -19.80 6.82 -10.88
CA GLU A 152 -19.98 8.06 -10.13
C GLU A 152 -19.71 9.30 -11.00
N VAL A 153 -20.73 10.13 -11.20
CA VAL A 153 -20.59 11.40 -11.94
C VAL A 153 -19.77 12.41 -11.12
N ASN A 154 -18.55 12.71 -11.57
CA ASN A 154 -17.60 13.58 -10.90
C ASN A 154 -16.69 14.37 -11.89
N LEU A 155 -15.50 14.80 -11.45
CA LEU A 155 -14.58 15.57 -12.28
C LEU A 155 -13.89 14.72 -13.35
N ALA A 156 -13.77 13.41 -13.13
CA ALA A 156 -13.12 12.49 -14.06
C ALA A 156 -13.85 12.44 -15.42
N ASP A 157 -15.18 12.59 -15.39
CA ASP A 157 -16.08 12.64 -16.56
C ASP A 157 -15.87 13.85 -17.48
N ILE A 158 -15.04 14.80 -17.10
CA ILE A 158 -14.65 15.92 -17.98
C ILE A 158 -13.63 15.45 -19.03
N THR A 159 -12.89 14.37 -18.74
CA THR A 159 -11.85 13.87 -19.64
C THR A 159 -12.42 13.42 -20.98
N PRO A 160 -13.49 12.61 -21.05
CA PRO A 160 -14.11 12.26 -22.33
C PRO A 160 -14.63 13.48 -23.12
N ILE A 161 -15.23 14.48 -22.46
CA ILE A 161 -15.64 15.74 -23.11
C ILE A 161 -14.44 16.43 -23.77
N ALA A 162 -13.29 16.48 -23.07
CA ALA A 162 -12.09 17.15 -23.57
C ALA A 162 -11.39 16.37 -24.71
N VAL A 163 -11.44 15.04 -24.66
CA VAL A 163 -10.87 14.15 -25.68
C VAL A 163 -11.68 14.22 -26.98
N CYS A 164 -13.01 14.18 -26.87
CA CYS A 164 -13.92 14.18 -28.01
C CYS A 164 -14.43 15.59 -28.36
N TYR A 165 -13.81 16.65 -27.83
CA TYR A 165 -14.27 18.02 -27.99
C TYR A 165 -14.44 18.37 -29.48
N ARG A 166 -15.63 18.87 -29.85
CA ARG A 166 -16.08 19.15 -31.23
C ARG A 166 -16.44 17.93 -32.09
N HIS A 167 -16.51 16.72 -31.52
CA HIS A 167 -17.20 15.63 -32.19
C HIS A 167 -18.64 16.02 -32.43
N ARG A 168 -19.10 15.83 -33.66
CA ARG A 168 -20.44 16.18 -34.10
C ARG A 168 -21.11 15.00 -34.78
N LEU A 169 -22.41 14.87 -34.61
CA LEU A 169 -23.25 13.82 -35.14
C LEU A 169 -24.53 14.40 -35.74
N ASP A 170 -24.65 14.37 -37.08
CA ASP A 170 -25.89 14.79 -37.76
C ASP A 170 -26.92 13.65 -37.85
N GLY A 171 -26.47 12.39 -37.69
CA GLY A 171 -27.29 11.20 -37.71
C GLY A 171 -26.48 9.95 -38.06
N TYR A 172 -27.17 8.87 -38.39
CA TYR A 172 -26.59 7.59 -38.79
C TYR A 172 -27.01 7.18 -40.21
N VAL A 173 -26.17 6.43 -40.89
CA VAL A 173 -26.50 5.75 -42.14
C VAL A 173 -26.58 4.27 -41.90
N LEU A 174 -27.72 3.65 -42.24
CA LEU A 174 -27.86 2.21 -42.29
C LEU A 174 -27.18 1.69 -43.56
N GLN A 175 -26.16 0.85 -43.38
CA GLN A 175 -25.41 0.23 -44.45
C GLN A 175 -25.75 -1.25 -44.57
N ARG A 176 -25.63 -1.80 -45.79
CA ARG A 176 -25.83 -3.23 -46.09
C ARG A 176 -24.67 -3.80 -46.90
N SER A 177 -24.27 -5.04 -46.59
CA SER A 177 -23.38 -5.86 -47.42
C SER A 177 -23.93 -7.28 -47.64
N THR A 178 -23.68 -7.84 -48.82
CA THR A 178 -24.08 -9.22 -49.20
C THR A 178 -22.94 -10.24 -49.09
N LYS A 179 -21.78 -9.87 -48.53
CA LYS A 179 -20.59 -10.73 -48.39
C LYS A 179 -19.96 -10.54 -47.01
N LEU A 180 -19.54 -11.61 -46.32
CA LEU A 180 -18.60 -11.49 -45.21
C LEU A 180 -17.42 -12.48 -45.28
N PRO A 181 -16.25 -12.09 -44.72
CA PRO A 181 -15.93 -10.73 -44.26
C PRO A 181 -15.83 -9.79 -45.48
N GLY A 182 -16.51 -8.64 -45.49
CA GLY A 182 -16.77 -7.89 -46.74
C GLY A 182 -16.66 -6.38 -46.63
N SER A 183 -15.93 -5.79 -47.58
CA SER A 183 -15.60 -4.37 -47.72
C SER A 183 -16.55 -3.60 -48.67
N ASP A 184 -17.65 -4.20 -49.09
CA ASP A 184 -18.60 -3.68 -50.09
C ASP A 184 -19.90 -3.13 -49.49
N TRP A 185 -19.77 -2.30 -48.44
CA TRP A 185 -20.89 -1.65 -47.76
C TRP A 185 -21.59 -0.63 -48.66
N GLN A 186 -22.91 -0.72 -48.73
CA GLN A 186 -23.77 0.21 -49.44
C GLN A 186 -24.68 0.96 -48.47
N ASP A 187 -24.77 2.28 -48.61
CA ASP A 187 -25.71 3.11 -47.86
C ASP A 187 -27.14 2.85 -48.35
N ILE A 188 -28.03 2.46 -47.44
CA ILE A 188 -29.42 2.08 -47.77
C ILE A 188 -30.43 3.11 -47.25
N ALA A 189 -30.17 3.72 -46.08
CA ALA A 189 -31.05 4.70 -45.48
C ALA A 189 -30.32 5.68 -44.57
N GLU A 190 -30.86 6.88 -44.43
CA GLU A 190 -30.42 7.90 -43.47
C GLU A 190 -31.38 7.94 -42.29
N ILE A 191 -30.80 7.99 -41.09
CA ILE A 191 -31.49 8.03 -39.80
C ILE A 191 -31.03 9.33 -39.13
N PRO A 192 -31.74 10.46 -39.31
CA PRO A 192 -31.34 11.75 -38.76
C PRO A 192 -31.29 11.71 -37.22
N GLN A 193 -30.37 12.46 -36.60
CA GLN A 193 -30.29 12.57 -35.13
C GLN A 193 -31.63 13.00 -34.50
N SER A 194 -32.39 13.84 -35.20
CA SER A 194 -33.74 14.27 -34.78
C SER A 194 -34.80 13.17 -34.73
N SER A 195 -34.51 11.97 -35.22
CA SER A 195 -35.40 10.80 -35.10
C SER A 195 -35.24 10.05 -33.78
N ALA A 196 -34.19 10.33 -33.01
CA ALA A 196 -33.95 9.70 -31.71
C ALA A 196 -35.09 10.01 -30.73
N GLN A 197 -35.47 9.02 -29.91
CA GLN A 197 -36.52 9.13 -28.91
C GLN A 197 -35.98 8.76 -27.52
N PRO A 198 -36.43 9.42 -26.44
CA PRO A 198 -36.08 8.98 -25.09
C PRO A 198 -36.69 7.61 -24.78
N THR A 199 -35.97 6.80 -24.00
CA THR A 199 -36.45 5.52 -23.46
C THR A 199 -36.59 5.59 -21.94
N ALA A 200 -37.34 4.67 -21.35
CA ALA A 200 -37.48 4.52 -19.90
C ALA A 200 -36.48 3.51 -19.31
N GLU A 201 -35.76 2.78 -20.17
CA GLU A 201 -34.84 1.72 -19.78
C GLU A 201 -33.44 2.26 -19.46
N HIS A 202 -33.01 3.30 -20.19
CA HIS A 202 -31.70 3.94 -20.09
C HIS A 202 -31.82 5.46 -20.32
N GLY A 203 -30.82 6.23 -19.89
CA GLY A 203 -30.73 7.68 -20.10
C GLY A 203 -30.38 8.07 -21.55
N HIS A 204 -29.82 7.13 -22.31
CA HIS A 204 -29.47 7.33 -23.71
C HIS A 204 -30.71 7.40 -24.61
N LEU A 205 -30.72 8.31 -25.58
CA LEU A 205 -31.74 8.35 -26.63
C LEU A 205 -31.64 7.09 -27.50
N GLN A 206 -32.76 6.62 -28.04
CA GLN A 206 -32.83 5.41 -28.86
C GLN A 206 -33.32 5.72 -30.27
N PHE A 207 -32.76 5.04 -31.25
CA PHE A 207 -33.19 5.05 -32.65
C PHE A 207 -34.02 3.81 -32.97
N SER A 208 -35.04 3.99 -33.80
CA SER A 208 -35.85 2.91 -34.36
C SER A 208 -36.09 3.19 -35.83
N TYR A 209 -35.61 2.29 -36.71
CA TYR A 209 -35.77 2.44 -38.15
C TYR A 209 -36.37 1.17 -38.77
N GLU A 210 -37.53 1.34 -39.43
CA GLU A 210 -38.21 0.25 -40.11
C GLU A 210 -37.87 0.23 -41.61
N LEU A 211 -37.22 -0.83 -42.05
CA LEU A 211 -36.96 -1.13 -43.46
C LEU A 211 -38.07 -2.03 -44.00
N ALA A 212 -38.89 -1.51 -44.93
CA ALA A 212 -40.07 -2.21 -45.44
C ALA A 212 -39.76 -3.54 -46.18
N ASP A 213 -38.57 -3.68 -46.75
CA ASP A 213 -38.09 -4.90 -47.40
C ASP A 213 -36.58 -5.06 -47.15
N SER A 214 -36.20 -6.07 -46.37
CA SER A 214 -34.80 -6.39 -46.09
C SER A 214 -34.08 -7.05 -47.27
N GLY A 215 -34.80 -7.55 -48.27
CA GLY A 215 -34.20 -8.34 -49.34
C GLY A 215 -33.59 -9.66 -48.85
N PRO A 216 -32.58 -10.22 -49.55
CA PRO A 216 -31.95 -11.48 -49.17
C PRO A 216 -31.10 -11.35 -47.91
N ASP A 217 -30.71 -12.49 -47.34
CA ASP A 217 -29.72 -12.61 -46.26
C ASP A 217 -28.52 -11.67 -46.47
N ALA A 218 -28.38 -10.70 -45.58
CA ALA A 218 -27.37 -9.65 -45.68
C ALA A 218 -26.92 -9.20 -44.28
N TRP A 219 -25.76 -8.55 -44.27
CA TRP A 219 -25.18 -7.90 -43.10
C TRP A 219 -25.57 -6.44 -43.09
N TYR A 220 -25.89 -5.94 -41.91
CA TYR A 220 -26.27 -4.56 -41.66
C TYR A 220 -25.42 -3.96 -40.55
N ARG A 221 -25.17 -2.66 -40.66
CA ARG A 221 -24.53 -1.85 -39.61
C ARG A 221 -24.98 -0.41 -39.74
N VAL A 222 -24.79 0.40 -38.70
CA VAL A 222 -24.98 1.84 -38.78
C VAL A 222 -23.62 2.56 -38.70
N ARG A 223 -23.51 3.70 -39.38
CA ARG A 223 -22.35 4.59 -39.26
C ARG A 223 -22.80 6.02 -38.93
N PRO A 224 -22.26 6.65 -37.90
CA PRO A 224 -22.48 8.06 -37.64
C PRO A 224 -21.92 8.89 -38.78
N TYR A 225 -22.56 10.03 -39.08
CA TYR A 225 -22.10 10.91 -40.14
C TYR A 225 -22.21 12.39 -39.79
N ILE A 226 -21.39 13.20 -40.47
CA ILE A 226 -21.55 14.65 -40.56
C ILE A 226 -21.64 15.10 -42.02
N GLY A 227 -22.42 16.16 -42.24
CA GLY A 227 -22.55 16.81 -43.53
C GLY A 227 -23.51 16.13 -44.52
N PRO A 228 -23.77 16.81 -45.65
CA PRO A 228 -24.71 16.32 -46.66
C PRO A 228 -24.15 15.12 -47.42
N PRO A 229 -25.00 14.30 -48.07
CA PRO A 229 -24.58 13.09 -48.80
C PRO A 229 -23.46 13.30 -49.83
N ALA A 230 -23.36 14.51 -50.41
CA ALA A 230 -22.35 14.83 -51.43
C ALA A 230 -20.90 14.80 -50.90
N ASN A 231 -20.68 15.19 -49.65
CA ASN A 231 -19.36 15.33 -49.02
C ASN A 231 -19.36 14.77 -47.59
N ARG A 232 -20.13 13.70 -47.37
CA ARG A 232 -20.35 13.13 -46.04
C ARG A 232 -19.07 12.55 -45.48
N GLU A 233 -18.80 12.85 -44.21
CA GLU A 233 -17.76 12.18 -43.43
C GLU A 233 -18.41 11.15 -42.52
N TYR A 234 -17.79 9.97 -42.43
CA TYR A 234 -18.29 8.85 -41.64
C TYR A 234 -17.43 8.64 -40.40
N GLY A 235 -18.08 8.51 -39.26
CA GLY A 235 -17.45 8.05 -38.03
C GLY A 235 -17.37 6.53 -37.96
N ILE A 236 -17.07 5.99 -36.78
CA ILE A 236 -16.81 4.57 -36.58
C ILE A 236 -18.07 3.71 -36.76
N ALA A 237 -17.95 2.53 -37.36
CA ALA A 237 -19.12 1.69 -37.62
C ALA A 237 -19.58 0.93 -36.38
N SER A 238 -20.89 0.70 -36.24
CA SER A 238 -21.47 -0.13 -35.18
C SER A 238 -21.00 -1.59 -35.25
N ASN A 239 -21.42 -2.38 -34.26
CA ASN A 239 -21.51 -3.83 -34.42
C ASN A 239 -22.33 -4.21 -35.68
N GLU A 240 -22.00 -5.36 -36.27
CA GLU A 240 -22.62 -5.85 -37.50
C GLU A 240 -23.68 -6.91 -37.16
N VAL A 241 -24.89 -6.76 -37.70
CA VAL A 241 -26.00 -7.72 -37.51
C VAL A 241 -26.34 -8.43 -38.82
N PHE A 242 -26.73 -9.71 -38.72
CA PHE A 242 -27.10 -10.52 -39.87
C PHE A 242 -28.60 -10.76 -39.90
N PHE A 243 -29.24 -10.41 -41.02
CA PHE A 243 -30.69 -10.57 -41.15
C PHE A 243 -31.10 -11.05 -42.54
N GLY A 244 -32.05 -11.99 -42.55
CA GLY A 244 -32.75 -12.46 -43.74
C GLY A 244 -33.49 -13.78 -43.52
N PRO A 245 -34.23 -14.26 -44.53
CA PRO A 245 -35.07 -15.46 -44.44
C PRO A 245 -34.34 -16.75 -44.03
N GLY A 246 -33.01 -16.82 -44.16
CA GLY A 246 -32.19 -18.00 -43.89
C GLY A 246 -31.40 -17.98 -42.58
N ALA A 247 -31.47 -16.91 -41.79
CA ALA A 247 -30.69 -16.74 -40.55
C ALA A 247 -31.04 -17.78 -39.47
N LEU A 248 -30.03 -18.22 -38.71
CA LEU A 248 -30.24 -19.03 -37.50
C LEU A 248 -30.85 -18.16 -36.39
N ALA A 249 -31.63 -18.77 -35.50
CA ALA A 249 -32.14 -18.07 -34.32
C ALA A 249 -30.96 -17.68 -33.39
N ALA A 250 -31.05 -16.51 -32.76
CA ALA A 250 -30.09 -16.10 -31.74
C ALA A 250 -30.14 -17.09 -30.54
N PRO A 251 -29.01 -17.39 -29.89
CA PRO A 251 -29.01 -18.12 -28.62
C PRO A 251 -29.80 -17.36 -27.57
N LEU A 252 -30.51 -18.09 -26.70
CA LEU A 252 -31.34 -17.51 -25.63
C LEU A 252 -30.90 -18.01 -24.26
N GLY A 253 -31.14 -17.18 -23.24
CA GLY A 253 -30.91 -17.54 -21.85
C GLY A 253 -29.44 -17.73 -21.52
N LEU A 254 -28.55 -16.93 -22.12
CA LEU A 254 -27.18 -16.83 -21.64
C LEU A 254 -27.20 -16.29 -20.21
N VAL A 255 -26.54 -16.98 -19.30
CA VAL A 255 -26.25 -16.52 -17.94
C VAL A 255 -24.78 -16.75 -17.64
N ALA A 256 -24.18 -15.84 -16.87
CA ALA A 256 -22.82 -15.94 -16.35
C ALA A 256 -22.86 -15.94 -14.82
N SER A 257 -21.91 -16.61 -14.18
CA SER A 257 -21.83 -16.64 -12.72
C SER A 257 -21.34 -15.32 -12.15
N GLU A 258 -22.07 -14.81 -11.16
CA GLU A 258 -21.79 -13.52 -10.50
C GLU A 258 -21.19 -13.77 -9.11
N GLY A 259 -19.87 -13.68 -8.98
CA GLY A 259 -19.19 -13.75 -7.69
C GLY A 259 -19.26 -15.11 -6.99
N LEU A 260 -19.45 -16.20 -7.75
CA LEU A 260 -19.64 -17.55 -7.19
C LEU A 260 -18.35 -18.37 -7.08
N PHE A 261 -17.38 -18.12 -7.96
CA PHE A 261 -16.15 -18.91 -8.04
C PHE A 261 -14.93 -17.98 -8.10
N GLU A 262 -13.87 -18.32 -7.36
CA GLU A 262 -12.66 -17.49 -7.24
C GLU A 262 -11.72 -17.61 -8.45
N ASP A 263 -11.87 -18.65 -9.27
CA ASP A 263 -10.93 -19.00 -10.33
C ASP A 263 -11.53 -19.06 -11.74
N HIS A 264 -12.86 -18.94 -11.89
CA HIS A 264 -13.52 -18.92 -13.19
C HIS A 264 -14.91 -18.26 -13.18
N ILE A 265 -15.38 -17.91 -14.36
CA ILE A 265 -16.78 -17.53 -14.61
C ILE A 265 -17.46 -18.68 -15.37
N GLU A 266 -18.55 -19.20 -14.81
CA GLU A 266 -19.35 -20.27 -15.42
C GLU A 266 -20.47 -19.67 -16.29
N LEU A 267 -20.54 -20.10 -17.55
CA LEU A 267 -21.54 -19.64 -18.53
C LEU A 267 -22.43 -20.78 -19.01
N ASN A 268 -23.75 -20.52 -19.11
CA ASN A 268 -24.75 -21.48 -19.57
C ASN A 268 -25.76 -20.83 -20.52
N TRP A 269 -26.24 -21.54 -21.55
CA TRP A 269 -27.26 -21.05 -22.50
C TRP A 269 -28.14 -22.17 -23.10
N THR A 270 -29.21 -21.78 -23.80
CA THR A 270 -30.10 -22.73 -24.48
C THR A 270 -29.57 -23.10 -25.87
N ALA A 271 -29.63 -24.39 -26.22
CA ALA A 271 -29.21 -24.86 -27.55
C ALA A 271 -30.07 -24.28 -28.69
N VAL A 272 -29.42 -23.77 -29.73
CA VAL A 272 -30.06 -23.29 -30.96
C VAL A 272 -30.30 -24.44 -31.94
N ALA A 273 -31.54 -24.58 -32.41
CA ALA A 273 -31.90 -25.58 -33.40
C ALA A 273 -31.13 -25.37 -34.73
N ALA A 274 -30.56 -26.44 -35.28
CA ALA A 274 -29.74 -26.46 -36.49
C ALA A 274 -28.35 -25.79 -36.39
N ALA A 275 -27.93 -25.32 -35.21
CA ALA A 275 -26.55 -24.94 -34.95
C ALA A 275 -25.66 -26.17 -34.67
N ASN A 276 -24.39 -26.12 -35.06
CA ASN A 276 -23.37 -27.11 -34.72
C ASN A 276 -22.13 -26.52 -34.03
N ALA A 277 -22.08 -25.20 -33.88
CA ALA A 277 -21.02 -24.46 -33.22
C ALA A 277 -21.56 -23.18 -32.57
N TYR A 278 -20.80 -22.64 -31.62
CA TYR A 278 -21.03 -21.32 -31.03
C TYR A 278 -19.73 -20.51 -31.03
N GLU A 279 -19.87 -19.20 -31.14
CA GLU A 279 -18.76 -18.26 -30.98
C GLU A 279 -19.06 -17.40 -29.75
N LEU A 280 -18.22 -17.51 -28.71
CA LEU A 280 -18.33 -16.77 -27.46
C LEU A 280 -17.37 -15.57 -27.49
N TYR A 281 -17.86 -14.44 -27.00
CA TYR A 281 -17.15 -13.16 -26.96
C TYR A 281 -17.23 -12.56 -25.57
N ARG A 282 -16.28 -11.67 -25.26
CA ARG A 282 -16.16 -10.98 -23.97
C ARG A 282 -15.61 -9.57 -24.18
N ASP A 283 -16.10 -8.59 -23.40
CA ASP A 283 -15.58 -7.21 -23.31
C ASP A 283 -15.35 -6.52 -24.67
N GLU A 284 -16.37 -6.52 -25.53
CA GLU A 284 -16.38 -5.84 -26.85
C GLU A 284 -15.32 -6.29 -27.86
N GLN A 285 -14.70 -7.45 -27.66
CA GLN A 285 -13.69 -7.95 -28.58
C GLN A 285 -14.26 -8.23 -29.98
N SER A 286 -13.55 -7.78 -31.01
CA SER A 286 -13.90 -8.00 -32.43
C SER A 286 -13.65 -9.43 -32.92
N THR A 287 -13.00 -10.26 -32.10
CA THR A 287 -12.75 -11.69 -32.35
C THR A 287 -13.33 -12.54 -31.22
N PRO A 288 -13.81 -13.76 -31.51
CA PRO A 288 -14.34 -14.62 -30.46
C PRO A 288 -13.25 -15.00 -29.45
N LEU A 289 -13.57 -14.93 -28.16
CA LEU A 289 -12.78 -15.47 -27.04
C LEU A 289 -12.50 -16.96 -27.30
N VAL A 290 -13.52 -17.70 -27.73
CA VAL A 290 -13.42 -19.12 -28.05
C VAL A 290 -14.49 -19.54 -29.08
N GLN A 291 -14.09 -20.40 -30.01
CA GLN A 291 -15.03 -21.15 -30.85
C GLN A 291 -15.35 -22.49 -30.18
N LEU A 292 -16.63 -22.74 -29.98
CA LEU A 292 -17.16 -23.89 -29.28
C LEU A 292 -17.88 -24.81 -30.27
N GLY A 293 -17.84 -26.12 -30.02
CA GLY A 293 -18.66 -27.08 -30.75
C GLY A 293 -20.14 -26.99 -30.34
N ASN A 294 -20.90 -28.06 -30.57
CA ASN A 294 -22.28 -28.14 -30.13
C ASN A 294 -22.38 -28.40 -28.61
N VAL A 295 -22.14 -27.36 -27.81
CA VAL A 295 -22.21 -27.33 -26.34
C VAL A 295 -23.13 -26.21 -25.87
N THR A 296 -23.53 -26.26 -24.60
CA THR A 296 -24.42 -25.27 -23.97
C THR A 296 -23.85 -24.67 -22.68
N GLN A 297 -22.56 -24.91 -22.42
CA GLN A 297 -21.86 -24.45 -21.23
C GLN A 297 -20.38 -24.17 -21.54
N TYR A 298 -19.79 -23.23 -20.82
CA TYR A 298 -18.36 -22.90 -20.88
C TYR A 298 -17.85 -22.37 -19.53
N LEU A 299 -16.60 -22.68 -19.18
CA LEU A 299 -15.93 -22.14 -17.98
C LEU A 299 -14.78 -21.25 -18.44
N ASP A 300 -14.86 -19.96 -18.12
CA ASP A 300 -13.83 -18.98 -18.45
C ASP A 300 -12.88 -18.79 -17.26
N TYR A 301 -11.68 -19.37 -17.35
CA TYR A 301 -10.60 -19.25 -16.35
C TYR A 301 -9.63 -18.09 -16.64
N SER A 302 -9.90 -17.29 -17.67
CA SER A 302 -8.97 -16.23 -18.08
C SER A 302 -9.07 -14.91 -17.31
N PRO A 303 -10.20 -14.55 -16.65
CA PRO A 303 -10.21 -13.45 -15.68
C PRO A 303 -9.25 -13.74 -14.50
N THR A 304 -8.52 -12.72 -14.07
CA THR A 304 -7.57 -12.82 -12.94
C THR A 304 -7.93 -11.93 -11.75
N ASP A 305 -9.01 -11.16 -11.87
CA ASP A 305 -9.51 -10.25 -10.84
C ASP A 305 -11.05 -10.22 -10.85
N THR A 306 -11.62 -9.40 -9.96
CA THR A 306 -13.08 -9.31 -9.77
C THR A 306 -13.75 -8.32 -10.72
N THR A 307 -13.08 -7.90 -11.79
CA THR A 307 -13.68 -6.98 -12.77
C THR A 307 -14.88 -7.67 -13.43
N PRO A 308 -16.06 -7.04 -13.45
CA PRO A 308 -17.21 -7.55 -14.20
C PRO A 308 -16.87 -7.66 -15.68
N HIS A 309 -17.21 -8.80 -16.26
CA HIS A 309 -17.02 -9.10 -17.67
C HIS A 309 -18.37 -9.34 -18.32
N GLU A 310 -18.59 -8.68 -19.46
CA GLU A 310 -19.81 -8.85 -20.23
C GLU A 310 -19.58 -9.86 -21.36
N TYR A 311 -20.49 -10.82 -21.49
CA TYR A 311 -20.42 -11.93 -22.42
C TYR A 311 -21.61 -11.93 -23.39
N TRP A 312 -21.35 -12.33 -24.62
CA TRP A 312 -22.38 -12.64 -25.62
C TRP A 312 -21.89 -13.77 -26.51
N LEU A 313 -22.85 -14.53 -27.04
CA LEU A 313 -22.57 -15.58 -28.01
C LEU A 313 -23.49 -15.55 -29.22
N ARG A 314 -23.03 -16.14 -30.32
CA ARG A 314 -23.87 -16.44 -31.49
C ARG A 314 -23.71 -17.89 -31.92
N ALA A 315 -24.73 -18.42 -32.57
CA ALA A 315 -24.74 -19.78 -33.09
C ALA A 315 -24.32 -19.83 -34.56
N GLY A 316 -23.70 -20.94 -34.96
CA GLY A 316 -23.31 -21.20 -36.34
C GLY A 316 -23.52 -22.65 -36.76
N ASP A 317 -23.60 -22.89 -38.06
CA ASP A 317 -23.67 -24.24 -38.66
C ASP A 317 -22.51 -24.58 -39.62
N GLY A 318 -21.50 -23.71 -39.69
CA GLY A 318 -20.38 -23.78 -40.65
C GLY A 318 -20.62 -23.05 -41.97
N SER A 319 -21.86 -22.60 -42.24
CA SER A 319 -22.21 -21.80 -43.42
C SER A 319 -23.08 -20.57 -43.10
N ARG A 320 -23.83 -20.63 -42.00
CA ARG A 320 -24.75 -19.60 -41.50
C ARG A 320 -24.39 -19.24 -40.07
N LEU A 321 -24.65 -17.99 -39.70
CA LEU A 321 -24.54 -17.45 -38.35
C LEU A 321 -25.90 -16.88 -37.92
N SER A 322 -26.15 -16.88 -36.63
CA SER A 322 -27.25 -16.14 -36.01
C SER A 322 -26.81 -14.72 -35.65
N ASN A 323 -27.78 -13.89 -35.22
CA ASN A 323 -27.48 -12.75 -34.37
C ASN A 323 -26.89 -13.18 -33.02
N PHE A 324 -26.29 -12.23 -32.30
CA PHE A 324 -25.87 -12.43 -30.92
C PHE A 324 -27.06 -12.66 -30.00
N SER A 325 -26.78 -13.34 -28.89
CA SER A 325 -27.66 -13.43 -27.72
C SER A 325 -27.72 -12.09 -26.98
N ASP A 326 -28.70 -11.95 -26.09
CA ASP A 326 -28.64 -10.96 -25.01
C ASP A 326 -27.36 -11.18 -24.20
N SER A 327 -26.78 -10.09 -23.70
CA SER A 327 -25.55 -10.16 -22.93
C SER A 327 -25.79 -10.73 -21.52
N ALA A 328 -24.73 -11.25 -20.91
CA ALA A 328 -24.70 -11.63 -19.51
C ALA A 328 -23.42 -11.13 -18.85
N ILE A 329 -23.55 -10.58 -17.64
CA ILE A 329 -22.42 -10.09 -16.85
C ILE A 329 -22.03 -11.16 -15.84
N GLY A 330 -20.74 -11.44 -15.71
CA GLY A 330 -20.18 -12.31 -14.68
C GLY A 330 -18.91 -11.74 -14.07
N TRP A 331 -18.57 -12.14 -12.86
CA TRP A 331 -17.32 -11.76 -12.19
C TRP A 331 -16.85 -12.87 -11.25
N LEU A 332 -15.55 -12.90 -10.95
CA LEU A 332 -14.99 -13.81 -9.95
C LEU A 332 -15.50 -13.45 -8.55
N ALA A 333 -15.64 -14.45 -7.68
CA ALA A 333 -15.92 -14.23 -6.27
C ALA A 333 -14.83 -13.32 -5.66
N THR A 334 -15.24 -12.25 -4.98
CA THR A 334 -14.34 -11.58 -4.04
C THR A 334 -14.08 -12.56 -2.91
N ALA A 335 -12.81 -12.84 -2.59
CA ALA A 335 -12.48 -13.64 -1.41
C ALA A 335 -13.32 -13.12 -0.23
N ALA A 336 -14.10 -14.00 0.42
CA ALA A 336 -15.06 -13.61 1.43
C ALA A 336 -14.44 -12.60 2.40
N VAL A 337 -15.16 -11.51 2.73
CA VAL A 337 -14.73 -10.56 3.75
C VAL A 337 -14.53 -11.33 5.04
N THR A 338 -13.30 -11.69 5.30
CA THR A 338 -12.81 -12.24 6.55
C THR A 338 -12.07 -11.10 7.24
N LEU A 339 -12.06 -11.11 8.56
CA LEU A 339 -11.09 -10.28 9.27
C LEU A 339 -9.70 -10.76 8.88
N ASP A 340 -8.73 -9.84 8.77
CA ASP A 340 -7.34 -10.27 8.60
C ASP A 340 -6.91 -11.11 9.80
N PRO A 341 -6.14 -12.20 9.61
CA PRO A 341 -5.59 -12.95 10.74
C PRO A 341 -4.69 -12.03 11.57
N PRO A 342 -4.71 -12.14 12.90
CA PRO A 342 -3.76 -11.42 13.74
C PRO A 342 -2.33 -11.71 13.29
N SER A 343 -1.54 -10.66 13.09
CA SER A 343 -0.13 -10.77 12.69
C SER A 343 0.78 -10.65 13.91
N ALA A 344 2.06 -10.98 13.73
CA ALA A 344 3.08 -10.91 14.79
C ALA A 344 2.66 -11.61 16.09
N VAL A 345 2.00 -12.78 15.97
CA VAL A 345 1.69 -13.64 17.11
C VAL A 345 3.00 -14.08 17.74
N GLN A 346 3.13 -13.88 19.04
CA GLN A 346 4.32 -14.17 19.81
C GLN A 346 3.93 -14.70 21.18
N ALA A 347 4.49 -15.84 21.57
CA ALA A 347 4.35 -16.48 22.85
C ALA A 347 5.64 -16.29 23.64
N SER A 348 5.50 -15.95 24.92
CA SER A 348 6.64 -15.67 25.78
C SER A 348 7.54 -16.90 25.95
N ASP A 349 8.81 -16.77 25.57
CA ASP A 349 9.82 -17.83 25.65
C ASP A 349 10.53 -17.84 27.01
N GLY A 350 9.78 -18.13 28.06
CA GLY A 350 10.31 -18.19 29.41
C GLY A 350 10.26 -16.86 30.17
N SER A 351 9.69 -15.80 29.59
CA SER A 351 9.62 -14.46 30.21
C SER A 351 8.90 -14.48 31.57
N PHE A 352 7.92 -15.38 31.74
CA PHE A 352 7.08 -15.49 32.92
C PHE A 352 7.16 -16.89 33.51
N SER A 353 7.33 -16.97 34.83
CA SER A 353 7.54 -18.25 35.49
C SER A 353 6.27 -19.00 35.86
N ASP A 354 5.10 -18.37 35.73
CA ASP A 354 3.79 -18.89 36.14
C ASP A 354 2.79 -18.97 34.98
N HIS A 355 3.12 -18.43 33.80
CA HIS A 355 2.28 -18.49 32.59
C HIS A 355 3.09 -18.34 31.31
N VAL A 356 2.44 -18.59 30.17
CA VAL A 356 2.92 -18.10 28.87
C VAL A 356 2.05 -16.92 28.47
N MET A 357 2.65 -15.75 28.24
CA MET A 357 1.96 -14.60 27.65
C MET A 357 2.02 -14.69 26.13
N VAL A 358 0.87 -14.79 25.49
CA VAL A 358 0.72 -14.76 24.03
C VAL A 358 0.24 -13.37 23.64
N SER A 359 0.82 -12.76 22.62
CA SER A 359 0.49 -11.41 22.16
C SER A 359 0.51 -11.31 20.65
N TRP A 360 -0.15 -10.30 20.08
CA TRP A 360 -0.30 -10.14 18.63
C TRP A 360 -0.62 -8.70 18.23
N SER A 361 -0.48 -8.39 16.95
CA SER A 361 -0.98 -7.15 16.35
C SER A 361 -2.48 -7.25 16.10
N LYS A 362 -3.21 -6.18 16.43
CA LYS A 362 -4.67 -6.15 16.24
C LYS A 362 -5.05 -6.16 14.77
N SER A 363 -5.97 -7.05 14.40
CA SER A 363 -6.65 -7.03 13.11
C SER A 363 -7.69 -5.89 13.03
N PRO A 364 -7.69 -5.06 11.97
CA PRO A 364 -8.71 -4.04 11.77
C PRO A 364 -10.13 -4.63 11.77
N GLY A 365 -11.05 -4.01 12.50
CA GLY A 365 -12.45 -4.42 12.57
C GLY A 365 -12.73 -5.63 13.47
N ALA A 366 -11.74 -6.15 14.19
CA ALA A 366 -11.93 -7.19 15.19
C ALA A 366 -12.34 -6.60 16.56
N ASP A 367 -13.30 -7.23 17.23
CA ASP A 367 -13.74 -6.84 18.58
C ASP A 367 -13.19 -7.80 19.66
N ALA A 368 -12.72 -8.98 19.25
CA ALA A 368 -12.26 -10.07 20.11
C ALA A 368 -11.27 -10.98 19.39
N TYR A 369 -10.55 -11.79 20.16
CA TYR A 369 -9.63 -12.79 19.63
C TYR A 369 -9.81 -14.15 20.30
N GLU A 370 -9.67 -15.21 19.51
CA GLU A 370 -9.71 -16.59 19.96
C GLU A 370 -8.31 -17.20 19.94
N ILE A 371 -7.92 -17.83 21.05
CA ILE A 371 -6.59 -18.38 21.27
C ILE A 371 -6.66 -19.90 21.27
N TYR A 372 -5.71 -20.54 20.60
CA TYR A 372 -5.58 -21.98 20.47
C TYR A 372 -4.18 -22.40 20.86
N ARG A 373 -4.04 -23.57 21.49
CA ARG A 373 -2.77 -24.11 21.99
C ARG A 373 -2.59 -25.56 21.57
N ASP A 374 -1.38 -25.91 21.11
CA ASP A 374 -0.90 -27.22 20.63
C ASP A 374 -1.65 -27.81 19.43
N SER A 375 -2.89 -27.40 19.20
CA SER A 375 -3.71 -27.76 18.06
C SER A 375 -4.76 -26.68 17.77
N LYS A 376 -5.21 -26.62 16.51
CA LYS A 376 -6.31 -25.74 16.06
C LYS A 376 -7.71 -26.31 16.35
N ALA A 377 -7.80 -27.41 17.10
CA ALA A 377 -9.04 -28.17 17.27
C ALA A 377 -9.88 -27.72 18.48
N ALA A 378 -9.23 -27.23 19.53
CA ALA A 378 -9.88 -26.83 20.77
C ALA A 378 -9.56 -25.38 21.10
N LEU A 379 -10.60 -24.56 21.25
CA LEU A 379 -10.49 -23.19 21.73
C LEU A 379 -9.96 -23.20 23.17
N LEU A 380 -8.84 -22.52 23.41
CA LEU A 380 -8.27 -22.34 24.74
C LEU A 380 -9.00 -21.21 25.49
N ALA A 381 -9.11 -20.05 24.86
CA ALA A 381 -9.72 -18.86 25.44
C ALA A 381 -10.19 -17.88 24.37
N THR A 382 -11.10 -16.97 24.75
CA THR A 382 -11.47 -15.79 23.97
C THR A 382 -11.16 -14.55 24.78
N THR A 383 -10.39 -13.62 24.21
CA THR A 383 -10.19 -12.28 24.76
C THR A 383 -11.16 -11.29 24.12
N GLY A 384 -11.46 -10.18 24.81
CA GLY A 384 -12.08 -9.03 24.15
C GLY A 384 -11.06 -8.32 23.24
N ASP A 385 -11.13 -6.99 23.16
CA ASP A 385 -10.18 -6.16 22.38
C ASP A 385 -8.74 -6.13 22.96
N ALA A 386 -8.40 -7.01 23.90
CA ALA A 386 -7.03 -7.17 24.37
C ALA A 386 -6.20 -7.95 23.35
N ALA A 387 -5.06 -7.39 22.94
CA ALA A 387 -4.12 -8.00 21.99
C ALA A 387 -3.08 -8.92 22.67
N TYR A 388 -3.45 -9.49 23.82
CA TYR A 388 -2.64 -10.45 24.55
C TYR A 388 -3.51 -11.37 25.42
N TYR A 389 -2.96 -12.53 25.78
CA TYR A 389 -3.56 -13.55 26.64
C TYR A 389 -2.50 -14.20 27.53
N ASN A 390 -2.77 -14.34 28.83
CA ASN A 390 -1.88 -15.03 29.77
C ASN A 390 -2.38 -16.46 30.04
N ASP A 391 -1.67 -17.45 29.55
CA ASP A 391 -1.95 -18.87 29.79
C ASP A 391 -1.34 -19.36 31.11
N TYR A 392 -2.09 -19.19 32.20
CA TYR A 392 -1.75 -19.74 33.53
C TYR A 392 -2.04 -21.25 33.64
N GLY A 393 -2.59 -21.89 32.61
CA GLY A 393 -3.04 -23.29 32.65
C GLY A 393 -1.93 -24.33 32.46
N LEU A 394 -0.67 -23.90 32.47
CA LEU A 394 0.51 -24.74 32.23
C LEU A 394 1.25 -25.03 33.54
N GLU A 395 1.51 -26.31 33.81
CA GLU A 395 2.24 -26.75 35.00
C GLU A 395 3.71 -27.09 34.69
N ASP A 396 4.03 -27.41 33.44
CA ASP A 396 5.39 -27.73 32.99
C ASP A 396 6.11 -26.53 32.33
N GLU A 397 7.39 -26.74 32.00
CA GLU A 397 8.28 -25.80 31.32
C GLU A 397 8.48 -26.19 29.84
N LEU A 398 7.54 -26.96 29.25
CA LEU A 398 7.65 -27.43 27.87
C LEU A 398 7.19 -26.36 26.86
N PRO A 399 7.73 -26.38 25.64
CA PRO A 399 7.25 -25.55 24.56
C PRO A 399 5.82 -25.89 24.15
N HIS A 400 4.98 -24.86 24.04
CA HIS A 400 3.60 -24.92 23.56
C HIS A 400 3.42 -23.98 22.37
N THR A 401 2.75 -24.47 21.33
CA THR A 401 2.52 -23.68 20.10
C THR A 401 1.15 -23.03 20.14
N TYR A 402 1.07 -21.76 19.81
CA TYR A 402 -0.14 -20.94 19.86
C TYR A 402 -0.55 -20.42 18.50
N TRP A 403 -1.87 -20.33 18.27
CA TRP A 403 -2.48 -19.64 17.13
C TRP A 403 -3.56 -18.69 17.64
N VAL A 404 -3.77 -17.59 16.92
CA VAL A 404 -4.78 -16.59 17.24
C VAL A 404 -5.68 -16.34 16.03
N LEU A 405 -6.96 -16.11 16.28
CA LEU A 405 -7.97 -15.79 15.27
C LEU A 405 -8.69 -14.51 15.71
N ALA A 406 -8.95 -13.59 14.79
CA ALA A 406 -9.73 -12.38 15.01
C ALA A 406 -11.22 -12.62 14.77
N THR A 407 -12.08 -12.05 15.62
CA THR A 407 -13.53 -12.09 15.44
C THR A 407 -14.19 -10.78 15.86
N ASN A 408 -15.33 -10.45 15.24
CA ASN A 408 -16.21 -9.33 15.63
C ASN A 408 -17.62 -9.81 15.98
N GLY A 409 -17.78 -11.10 16.28
CA GLY A 409 -19.06 -11.74 16.57
C GLY A 409 -19.86 -12.18 15.34
N GLU A 410 -19.61 -11.61 14.16
CA GLU A 410 -20.23 -12.01 12.89
C GLU A 410 -19.24 -12.74 11.97
N LEU A 411 -18.02 -12.22 11.90
CA LEU A 411 -16.93 -12.72 11.05
C LEU A 411 -15.81 -13.32 11.89
N ARG A 412 -15.06 -14.23 11.26
CA ARG A 412 -13.87 -14.88 11.80
C ARG A 412 -12.76 -14.82 10.75
N SER A 413 -11.55 -14.47 11.16
CA SER A 413 -10.36 -14.53 10.30
C SER A 413 -9.92 -15.97 10.04
N GLN A 414 -8.93 -16.15 9.17
CA GLN A 414 -8.09 -17.35 9.23
C GLN A 414 -7.25 -17.37 10.53
N PHE A 415 -6.64 -18.53 10.84
CA PHE A 415 -5.64 -18.58 11.90
C PHE A 415 -4.42 -17.76 11.50
N SER A 416 -3.83 -17.07 12.48
CA SER A 416 -2.49 -16.50 12.38
C SER A 416 -1.45 -17.57 12.01
N LEU A 417 -0.24 -17.11 11.66
CA LEU A 417 0.94 -17.93 11.85
C LEU A 417 1.07 -18.29 13.34
N SER A 418 1.61 -19.48 13.61
CA SER A 418 1.86 -19.88 15.00
C SER A 418 3.13 -19.28 15.53
N ASP A 419 3.17 -19.16 16.84
CA ASP A 419 4.42 -19.03 17.58
C ASP A 419 4.49 -20.00 18.75
N THR A 420 5.69 -20.38 19.18
CA THR A 420 5.89 -21.32 20.28
C THR A 420 6.52 -20.61 21.46
N GLY A 421 5.93 -20.80 22.65
CA GLY A 421 6.44 -20.23 23.90
C GLY A 421 6.40 -21.25 25.04
N TYR A 422 7.08 -20.95 26.14
CA TYR A 422 7.16 -21.83 27.32
C TYR A 422 7.22 -21.01 28.60
N ARG A 423 6.83 -21.63 29.72
CA ARG A 423 6.97 -21.00 31.03
C ARG A 423 8.44 -20.91 31.43
N GLY A 424 8.80 -19.78 32.00
CA GLY A 424 10.10 -19.52 32.59
C GLY A 424 10.31 -20.33 33.87
N LYS A 425 11.56 -20.46 34.26
CA LYS A 425 11.87 -20.98 35.60
C LYS A 425 11.47 -19.94 36.64
N GLN A 426 10.84 -20.39 37.73
CA GLN A 426 10.58 -19.54 38.90
C GLN A 426 11.88 -18.87 39.34
N PRO A 427 11.97 -17.52 39.36
CA PRO A 427 13.14 -16.85 39.87
C PRO A 427 13.24 -17.17 41.37
N THR A 428 14.13 -18.08 41.73
CA THR A 428 14.37 -18.48 43.13
C THR A 428 15.20 -17.44 43.90
N GLY A 429 15.33 -16.22 43.36
CA GLY A 429 16.37 -15.26 43.72
C GLY A 429 15.86 -13.93 44.29
N SER A 430 16.73 -13.33 45.10
CA SER A 430 16.65 -11.96 45.60
C SER A 430 17.22 -10.94 44.61
N MET A 431 17.21 -11.24 43.31
CA MET A 431 17.76 -10.37 42.27
C MET A 431 16.74 -10.15 41.16
N VAL A 432 16.77 -8.95 40.60
CA VAL A 432 15.99 -8.56 39.41
C VAL A 432 16.97 -8.02 38.37
N VAL A 433 16.72 -8.32 37.10
CA VAL A 433 17.48 -7.77 35.97
C VAL A 433 16.51 -7.06 35.03
N LEU A 434 16.89 -5.87 34.58
CA LEU A 434 16.15 -5.06 33.63
C LEU A 434 17.03 -4.83 32.41
N GLY A 435 16.60 -5.36 31.26
CA GLY A 435 17.28 -5.22 29.98
C GLY A 435 16.66 -4.13 29.11
N TYR A 436 17.47 -3.52 28.24
CA TYR A 436 17.00 -2.51 27.28
C TYR A 436 17.98 -2.36 26.12
N ASN A 437 17.47 -2.00 24.94
CA ASN A 437 18.28 -1.50 23.83
C ASN A 437 18.53 0.02 23.98
N ASP A 438 19.63 0.53 23.45
CA ASP A 438 20.05 1.93 23.57
C ASP A 438 19.36 2.90 22.59
N LEU A 439 18.80 2.42 21.46
CA LEU A 439 18.26 3.26 20.38
C LEU A 439 16.74 3.14 20.17
N GLY A 440 16.17 1.99 20.53
CA GLY A 440 14.80 1.56 20.27
C GLY A 440 14.51 1.09 18.84
N MET A 441 15.42 1.31 17.89
CA MET A 441 15.44 0.68 16.57
C MET A 441 16.83 0.86 15.95
N HIS A 442 17.48 -0.23 15.53
CA HIS A 442 18.67 -0.16 14.68
C HIS A 442 18.31 -0.36 13.21
N CYS A 443 18.84 0.47 12.33
CA CYS A 443 18.63 0.32 10.88
C CYS A 443 19.86 -0.31 10.23
N MET A 444 19.67 -1.17 9.23
CA MET A 444 20.77 -1.72 8.43
C MET A 444 20.41 -1.78 6.94
N ASN A 445 21.42 -1.83 6.07
CA ASN A 445 21.19 -2.15 4.67
C ASN A 445 20.75 -3.62 4.52
N GLN A 446 19.86 -3.90 3.56
CA GLN A 446 19.54 -5.27 3.16
C GLN A 446 20.70 -5.90 2.36
N ASP A 447 21.24 -5.12 1.42
CA ASP A 447 22.35 -5.50 0.52
C ASP A 447 23.54 -4.53 0.67
N PHE A 448 24.75 -5.09 0.71
CA PHE A 448 26.01 -4.39 0.92
C PHE A 448 26.94 -4.40 -0.30
N SER A 449 26.48 -4.94 -1.44
CA SER A 449 27.32 -5.12 -2.62
C SER A 449 27.60 -3.82 -3.39
N GLU A 450 26.80 -2.78 -3.16
CA GLU A 450 26.87 -1.52 -3.91
C GLU A 450 27.16 -0.31 -3.03
N PHE A 451 26.43 -0.14 -1.93
CA PHE A 451 26.75 0.89 -0.93
C PHE A 451 26.28 0.46 0.47
N MET A 452 26.78 1.17 1.50
CA MET A 452 26.35 1.01 2.87
C MET A 452 26.06 2.35 3.55
N ILE A 453 24.90 2.43 4.20
CA ILE A 453 24.54 3.48 5.17
C ILE A 453 24.85 2.97 6.58
N LEU A 454 24.35 1.79 6.96
CA LEU A 454 24.53 1.21 8.29
C LEU A 454 24.75 -0.32 8.22
N PRO A 455 25.70 -0.87 9.00
CA PRO A 455 25.95 -2.31 9.10
C PRO A 455 24.92 -3.00 10.01
N PRO A 456 24.84 -4.34 10.01
CA PRO A 456 24.16 -5.10 11.04
C PRO A 456 24.81 -4.79 12.40
N PHE A 457 24.03 -4.28 13.35
CA PHE A 457 24.51 -3.90 14.67
C PHE A 457 23.33 -3.86 15.66
N ASN A 458 23.60 -4.12 16.92
CA ASN A 458 22.67 -3.84 18.01
C ASN A 458 23.47 -3.73 19.32
N THR A 459 22.99 -2.93 20.25
CA THR A 459 23.55 -2.82 21.60
C THR A 459 22.47 -3.17 22.61
N LEU A 460 22.80 -4.08 23.52
CA LEU A 460 21.90 -4.52 24.57
C LEU A 460 22.54 -4.24 25.94
N HIS A 461 21.78 -3.59 26.80
CA HIS A 461 22.16 -3.26 28.17
C HIS A 461 21.34 -4.06 29.18
N ALA A 462 21.86 -4.19 30.39
CA ALA A 462 21.17 -4.79 31.52
C ALA A 462 21.66 -4.24 32.86
N THR A 463 20.71 -3.74 33.65
CA THR A 463 20.94 -3.34 35.03
C THR A 463 20.46 -4.43 35.98
N VAL A 464 21.26 -4.80 36.98
CA VAL A 464 20.92 -5.84 37.96
C VAL A 464 20.76 -5.22 39.35
N VAL A 465 19.65 -5.53 40.01
CA VAL A 465 19.31 -5.07 41.35
C VAL A 465 19.30 -6.28 42.31
N ASP A 466 20.08 -6.22 43.39
CA ASP A 466 19.99 -7.16 44.51
C ASP A 466 19.11 -6.54 45.61
N ARG A 467 18.06 -7.27 45.99
CA ARG A 467 17.10 -6.89 47.03
C ARG A 467 17.30 -7.62 48.35
N SER A 468 18.23 -8.60 48.44
CA SER A 468 18.38 -9.47 49.62
C SER A 468 18.77 -8.82 50.94
N GLN A 469 19.23 -7.57 50.91
CA GLN A 469 19.80 -6.88 52.08
C GLN A 469 18.92 -5.72 52.58
N GLY A 470 17.62 -5.73 52.25
CA GLY A 470 16.66 -4.70 52.64
C GLY A 470 16.58 -3.57 51.61
N GLU A 471 17.61 -2.71 51.57
CA GLU A 471 17.70 -1.65 50.55
C GLU A 471 18.23 -2.21 49.22
N PRO A 472 17.62 -1.86 48.06
CA PRO A 472 18.09 -2.30 46.76
C PRO A 472 19.50 -1.80 46.47
N ARG A 473 20.31 -2.66 45.85
CA ARG A 473 21.66 -2.31 45.42
C ARG A 473 21.90 -2.72 43.98
N LEU A 474 22.45 -1.79 43.21
CA LEU A 474 22.97 -2.09 41.88
C LEU A 474 24.18 -3.02 41.96
N VAL A 475 24.15 -4.10 41.19
CA VAL A 475 25.17 -5.16 41.23
C VAL A 475 26.28 -4.88 40.22
N SER A 476 27.49 -4.67 40.73
CA SER A 476 28.71 -4.41 39.92
C SER A 476 29.68 -5.59 39.86
N SER A 477 29.51 -6.63 40.68
CA SER A 477 30.43 -7.77 40.73
C SER A 477 29.79 -9.00 41.39
N GLY A 478 30.46 -10.16 41.29
CA GLY A 478 30.00 -11.42 41.89
C GLY A 478 28.89 -12.14 41.11
N VAL A 479 28.53 -11.63 39.94
CA VAL A 479 27.61 -12.25 38.97
C VAL A 479 28.24 -12.24 37.58
N SER A 480 27.73 -13.08 36.68
CA SER A 480 28.00 -13.02 35.24
C SER A 480 26.68 -13.01 34.48
N LEU A 481 26.58 -12.19 33.44
CA LEU A 481 25.38 -12.09 32.61
C LEU A 481 25.62 -12.76 31.26
N GLN A 482 24.68 -13.61 30.86
CA GLN A 482 24.65 -14.21 29.53
C GLN A 482 23.48 -13.66 28.75
N TYR A 483 23.63 -13.57 27.43
CA TYR A 483 22.54 -13.20 26.53
C TYR A 483 22.46 -14.15 25.33
N SER A 484 21.28 -14.23 24.73
CA SER A 484 21.04 -14.89 23.44
C SER A 484 19.83 -14.30 22.74
N ILE A 485 19.89 -14.12 21.43
CA ILE A 485 18.74 -13.68 20.63
C ILE A 485 17.82 -14.89 20.38
N ILE A 486 16.56 -14.75 20.77
CA ILE A 486 15.54 -15.79 20.68
C ILE A 486 15.09 -15.92 19.22
N GLY A 487 15.05 -17.15 18.72
CA GLY A 487 14.66 -17.45 17.34
C GLY A 487 15.65 -17.00 16.26
N ASN A 488 16.81 -16.43 16.62
CA ASN A 488 17.81 -15.94 15.66
C ASN A 488 19.24 -16.28 16.10
N THR A 489 19.75 -17.42 15.66
CA THR A 489 21.05 -17.96 16.10
C THR A 489 22.20 -17.69 15.13
N TYR A 490 21.90 -17.23 13.90
CA TYR A 490 22.89 -16.91 12.89
C TYR A 490 22.39 -15.79 11.96
N SER A 491 23.32 -15.06 11.36
CA SER A 491 23.01 -13.94 10.46
C SER A 491 23.59 -14.12 9.05
N VAL A 492 24.66 -14.92 8.92
CA VAL A 492 25.27 -15.25 7.63
C VAL A 492 24.28 -16.00 6.75
N GLY A 493 24.16 -15.60 5.49
CA GLY A 493 23.18 -16.14 4.55
C GLY A 493 21.81 -15.46 4.61
N LYS A 494 21.56 -14.60 5.62
CA LYS A 494 20.39 -13.71 5.67
C LYS A 494 20.70 -12.31 5.09
N THR A 495 21.98 -11.99 4.97
CA THR A 495 22.54 -10.79 4.32
C THR A 495 23.95 -11.10 3.78
N ASN A 496 24.46 -10.27 2.88
CA ASN A 496 25.81 -10.37 2.31
C ASN A 496 26.86 -9.48 3.01
N PHE A 497 26.55 -8.91 4.18
CA PHE A 497 27.46 -8.01 4.92
C PHE A 497 28.90 -8.54 5.07
N TRP A 498 29.07 -9.80 5.48
CA TRP A 498 30.41 -10.37 5.71
C TRP A 498 31.27 -10.47 4.44
N ASP A 499 30.66 -10.55 3.26
CA ASP A 499 31.39 -10.55 1.98
C ASP A 499 31.95 -9.16 1.64
N PHE A 500 31.34 -8.10 2.19
CA PHE A 500 31.64 -6.70 1.86
C PHE A 500 32.18 -5.88 3.04
N ALA A 501 32.26 -6.45 4.25
CA ALA A 501 32.73 -5.74 5.44
C ALA A 501 34.17 -5.19 5.28
N GLU A 502 35.08 -5.94 4.66
CA GLU A 502 36.46 -5.52 4.45
C GLU A 502 36.55 -4.33 3.47
N PRO A 503 35.98 -4.38 2.25
CA PRO A 503 36.03 -3.23 1.35
C PRO A 503 35.22 -2.02 1.85
N LEU A 504 34.15 -2.21 2.63
CA LEU A 504 33.33 -1.11 3.15
C LEU A 504 33.92 -0.44 4.41
N LEU A 505 34.45 -1.23 5.35
CA LEU A 505 34.82 -0.76 6.69
C LEU A 505 36.29 -1.02 7.05
N GLY A 506 37.04 -1.73 6.20
CA GLY A 506 38.40 -2.19 6.53
C GLY A 506 38.43 -3.24 7.65
N ALA A 507 37.29 -3.89 7.93
CA ALA A 507 37.14 -4.89 8.97
C ALA A 507 36.70 -6.23 8.39
N SER A 508 37.29 -7.33 8.84
CA SER A 508 36.96 -8.69 8.38
C SER A 508 36.46 -9.53 9.57
N PRO A 509 35.28 -9.22 10.13
CA PRO A 509 34.73 -10.00 11.24
C PRO A 509 34.47 -11.45 10.81
N ALA A 510 34.60 -12.38 11.74
CA ALA A 510 34.27 -13.79 11.47
C ALA A 510 32.77 -13.96 11.17
N PRO A 511 32.37 -15.00 10.42
CA PRO A 511 30.96 -15.33 10.19
C PRO A 511 30.14 -15.32 11.49
N ASN A 512 28.98 -14.63 11.49
CA ASN A 512 28.08 -14.44 12.64
C ASN A 512 28.67 -13.67 13.84
N ILE A 513 29.84 -13.06 13.68
CA ILE A 513 30.45 -12.16 14.65
C ILE A 513 30.33 -10.73 14.11
N GLY A 514 29.94 -9.79 14.97
CA GLY A 514 29.81 -8.39 14.63
C GLY A 514 31.10 -7.61 14.83
N LEU A 515 31.04 -6.31 14.51
CA LEU A 515 32.20 -5.43 14.41
C LEU A 515 32.98 -5.25 15.72
N THR A 516 32.35 -5.52 16.86
CA THR A 516 32.93 -5.44 18.21
C THR A 516 33.37 -6.80 18.78
N GLY A 517 33.24 -7.88 17.98
CA GLY A 517 33.63 -9.24 18.37
C GLY A 517 32.53 -10.07 19.05
N ASN A 518 31.31 -9.55 19.17
CA ASN A 518 30.17 -10.24 19.77
C ASN A 518 29.31 -10.98 18.72
N GLY A 519 28.70 -12.10 19.10
CA GLY A 519 27.78 -12.86 18.25
C GLY A 519 26.31 -12.64 18.61
N LEU A 520 25.42 -13.56 18.23
CA LEU A 520 23.99 -13.55 18.63
C LEU A 520 23.75 -14.14 20.02
N ALA A 521 24.79 -14.67 20.67
CA ALA A 521 24.77 -15.10 22.05
C ALA A 521 26.16 -14.94 22.66
N GLY A 522 26.24 -14.73 23.97
CA GLY A 522 27.52 -14.54 24.64
C GLY A 522 27.39 -14.08 26.09
N THR A 523 28.46 -13.44 26.58
CA THR A 523 28.52 -12.86 27.92
C THR A 523 28.53 -11.34 27.81
N MET A 524 27.73 -10.67 28.64
CA MET A 524 27.71 -9.20 28.72
C MET A 524 28.92 -8.68 29.51
N GLN A 525 29.43 -7.51 29.14
CA GLN A 525 30.58 -6.86 29.79
C GLN A 525 30.13 -5.80 30.78
N TYR A 526 30.74 -5.74 31.95
CA TYR A 526 30.50 -4.67 32.92
C TYR A 526 31.04 -3.33 32.42
N THR A 527 30.26 -2.24 32.53
CA THR A 527 30.62 -0.93 31.97
C THR A 527 31.67 -0.17 32.76
N GLY A 528 31.92 -0.52 34.04
CA GLY A 528 33.01 0.07 34.84
C GLY A 528 32.71 1.42 35.50
N GLY A 529 31.46 1.88 35.51
CA GLY A 529 31.05 3.20 36.04
C GLY A 529 30.57 3.20 37.50
N SER A 530 30.22 4.41 38.00
CA SER A 530 29.58 4.62 39.31
C SER A 530 28.13 4.16 39.35
N ASN A 531 27.49 4.04 38.19
CA ASN A 531 26.17 3.44 37.99
C ASN A 531 26.39 2.06 37.34
N PRO A 532 26.28 0.96 38.10
CA PRO A 532 26.57 -0.37 37.59
C PRO A 532 25.62 -0.78 36.46
N ASP A 533 26.20 -1.10 35.30
CA ASP A 533 25.47 -1.58 34.13
C ASP A 533 26.30 -2.62 33.36
N TRP A 534 25.62 -3.44 32.56
CA TRP A 534 26.22 -4.48 31.74
C TRP A 534 25.81 -4.28 30.28
N VAL A 535 26.75 -4.44 29.36
CA VAL A 535 26.52 -4.14 27.94
C VAL A 535 27.09 -5.24 27.04
N VAL A 536 26.39 -5.50 25.95
CA VAL A 536 26.96 -6.10 24.74
C VAL A 536 26.73 -5.15 23.58
N THR A 537 27.79 -4.76 22.89
CA THR A 537 27.73 -3.91 21.70
C THR A 537 27.94 -4.73 20.44
N GLY A 538 27.44 -4.27 19.31
CA GLY A 538 27.73 -4.84 17.99
C GLY A 538 27.29 -6.27 17.78
N ILE A 539 26.12 -6.63 18.33
CA ILE A 539 25.43 -7.87 17.96
C ILE A 539 25.09 -7.77 16.46
N PRO A 540 25.52 -8.71 15.60
CA PRO A 540 25.30 -8.61 14.15
C PRO A 540 23.90 -9.08 13.75
N LEU A 541 22.88 -8.50 14.36
CA LEU A 541 21.49 -8.93 14.23
C LEU A 541 20.89 -8.51 12.89
N THR A 542 20.05 -9.37 12.31
CA THR A 542 19.29 -9.08 11.08
C THR A 542 17.79 -9.20 11.37
N PRO A 543 16.93 -8.54 10.59
CA PRO A 543 15.48 -8.62 10.78
C PRO A 543 14.90 -9.96 10.27
N ILE A 544 15.71 -10.97 9.98
CA ILE A 544 15.24 -12.30 9.53
C ILE A 544 15.59 -13.34 10.60
N ASN A 545 14.58 -14.06 11.09
CA ASN A 545 14.76 -15.13 12.07
C ASN A 545 15.30 -16.42 11.42
N ASP A 546 15.54 -17.47 12.20
CA ASP A 546 16.07 -18.75 11.69
C ASP A 546 15.07 -19.52 10.82
N ALA A 547 13.77 -19.19 10.91
CA ALA A 547 12.72 -19.72 10.06
C ALA A 547 12.63 -19.01 8.69
N GLY A 548 13.40 -17.93 8.48
CA GLY A 548 13.37 -17.12 7.27
C GLY A 548 12.28 -16.05 7.25
N GLU A 549 11.65 -15.78 8.40
CA GLU A 549 10.57 -14.80 8.55
C GLU A 549 11.13 -13.44 9.03
N GLU A 550 10.51 -12.36 8.56
CA GLU A 550 10.87 -11.01 9.00
C GLU A 550 10.36 -10.75 10.42
N ASN A 551 11.27 -10.46 11.35
CA ASN A 551 10.99 -10.04 12.71
C ASN A 551 11.84 -8.81 13.05
N ALA A 552 11.20 -7.64 13.08
CA ALA A 552 11.85 -6.37 13.39
C ALA A 552 12.06 -6.12 14.90
N TYR A 553 11.41 -6.92 15.76
CA TYR A 553 11.43 -6.77 17.21
C TYR A 553 11.85 -8.06 17.92
N PRO A 554 12.97 -8.69 17.54
CA PRO A 554 13.41 -9.94 18.17
C PRO A 554 13.71 -9.70 19.65
N LEU A 555 13.43 -10.71 20.47
CA LEU A 555 13.69 -10.68 21.90
C LEU A 555 15.09 -11.25 22.19
N ALA A 556 15.84 -10.57 23.03
CA ALA A 556 17.03 -11.12 23.67
C ALA A 556 16.65 -11.67 25.05
N SER A 557 17.04 -12.91 25.33
CA SER A 557 17.06 -13.46 26.68
C SER A 557 18.32 -12.97 27.40
N ILE A 558 18.18 -12.55 28.65
CA ILE A 558 19.28 -12.13 29.53
C ILE A 558 19.20 -12.93 30.83
N THR A 559 20.27 -13.63 31.17
CA THR A 559 20.35 -14.51 32.34
C THR A 559 21.46 -14.07 33.27
N VAL A 560 21.14 -13.83 34.54
CA VAL A 560 22.09 -13.54 35.60
C VAL A 560 22.49 -14.84 36.30
N LEU A 561 23.78 -15.14 36.31
CA LEU A 561 24.35 -16.30 36.99
C LEU A 561 25.17 -15.86 38.20
N LYS A 562 24.93 -16.48 39.36
CA LYS A 562 25.75 -16.37 40.57
C LYS A 562 26.30 -17.74 40.91
N ASN A 563 27.63 -17.88 40.92
CA ASN A 563 28.31 -19.18 41.10
C ASN A 563 27.84 -20.27 40.11
N GLY A 564 27.51 -19.88 38.88
CA GLY A 564 27.02 -20.80 37.84
C GLY A 564 25.54 -21.21 37.98
N VAL A 565 24.81 -20.68 38.96
CA VAL A 565 23.38 -20.90 39.14
C VAL A 565 22.62 -19.67 38.70
N GLU A 566 21.56 -19.85 37.92
CA GLU A 566 20.64 -18.80 37.51
C GLU A 566 19.92 -18.19 38.72
N THR A 567 20.00 -16.88 38.87
CA THR A 567 19.38 -16.13 39.98
C THR A 567 18.34 -15.12 39.53
N ALA A 568 18.43 -14.64 38.30
CA ALA A 568 17.45 -13.75 37.68
C ALA A 568 17.51 -13.92 36.16
N HIS A 569 16.40 -13.65 35.49
CA HIS A 569 16.30 -13.63 34.03
C HIS A 569 15.33 -12.54 33.61
N THR A 570 15.54 -11.96 32.44
CA THR A 570 14.58 -11.07 31.76
C THR A 570 14.71 -11.22 30.25
N GLN A 571 13.79 -10.58 29.53
CA GLN A 571 13.87 -10.41 28.10
C GLN A 571 13.72 -8.94 27.73
N ALA A 572 14.43 -8.52 26.69
CA ALA A 572 14.34 -7.17 26.15
C ALA A 572 14.39 -7.20 24.62
N VAL A 573 13.68 -6.27 23.98
CA VAL A 573 13.68 -6.17 22.53
C VAL A 573 15.03 -5.68 22.03
N THR A 574 15.58 -6.34 21.02
CA THR A 574 16.77 -5.90 20.25
C THR A 574 16.34 -5.54 18.83
N PRO A 575 15.71 -4.37 18.65
CA PRO A 575 14.98 -4.05 17.43
C PRO A 575 15.95 -3.78 16.27
N VAL A 576 15.64 -4.34 15.10
CA VAL A 576 16.43 -4.16 13.89
C VAL A 576 15.53 -4.12 12.66
N SER A 577 15.81 -3.25 11.70
CA SER A 577 15.07 -3.17 10.45
C SER A 577 15.97 -2.80 9.28
N TRP A 578 15.62 -3.28 8.10
CA TRP A 578 16.19 -2.85 6.82
C TRP A 578 15.20 -2.07 5.96
N GLU A 579 14.08 -1.64 6.56
CA GLU A 579 13.04 -0.85 5.90
C GLU A 579 13.55 0.57 5.62
N ILE A 580 14.13 0.77 4.44
CA ILE A 580 14.65 2.03 3.92
C ILE A 580 14.11 2.19 2.49
N SER A 581 12.98 2.88 2.33
CA SER A 581 12.18 2.87 1.10
C SER A 581 12.66 3.83 0.00
N CYS A 582 13.94 3.79 -0.32
CA CYS A 582 14.55 4.62 -1.37
C CYS A 582 13.91 4.39 -2.75
N GLU A 583 13.37 3.20 -3.00
CA GLU A 583 12.70 2.78 -4.23
C GLU A 583 11.46 3.61 -4.60
N PHE A 584 10.89 4.37 -3.66
CA PHE A 584 9.80 5.29 -3.97
C PHE A 584 10.20 6.32 -5.03
N CYS A 585 11.47 6.71 -5.08
CA CYS A 585 12.00 7.71 -6.02
C CYS A 585 13.20 7.20 -6.85
N HIS A 586 13.97 6.26 -6.33
CA HIS A 586 15.13 5.67 -6.99
C HIS A 586 14.77 4.35 -7.65
N ASN A 587 14.00 4.43 -8.74
CA ASN A 587 13.39 3.27 -9.41
C ASN A 587 13.62 3.26 -10.93
N THR A 588 14.73 3.85 -11.39
CA THR A 588 15.07 3.86 -12.82
C THR A 588 15.07 2.43 -13.38
N PRO A 589 14.25 2.11 -14.40
CA PRO A 589 14.15 0.74 -14.92
C PRO A 589 15.49 0.20 -15.41
N GLY A 590 15.77 -1.06 -15.05
CA GLY A 590 16.97 -1.78 -15.51
C GLY A 590 18.24 -1.57 -14.68
N ILE A 591 18.18 -0.81 -13.59
CA ILE A 591 19.26 -0.68 -12.60
C ILE A 591 18.72 -0.86 -11.18
N SER A 592 19.59 -1.20 -10.24
CA SER A 592 19.21 -1.28 -8.82
C SER A 592 18.99 0.12 -8.23
N VAL A 593 18.23 0.18 -7.14
CA VAL A 593 18.04 1.40 -6.31
C VAL A 593 19.39 2.02 -5.94
N ALA A 594 20.34 1.18 -5.52
CA ALA A 594 21.70 1.59 -5.18
C ALA A 594 22.47 2.18 -6.35
N THR A 595 22.42 1.54 -7.53
CA THR A 595 23.02 2.11 -8.74
C THR A 595 22.39 3.46 -9.08
N ASP A 596 21.08 3.59 -8.99
CA ASP A 596 20.37 4.84 -9.30
C ASP A 596 20.80 5.97 -8.35
N ILE A 597 20.90 5.69 -7.05
CA ILE A 597 21.41 6.63 -6.04
C ILE A 597 22.83 7.09 -6.40
N LEU A 598 23.76 6.15 -6.61
CA LEU A 598 25.17 6.47 -6.89
C LEU A 598 25.33 7.23 -8.21
N ARG A 599 24.60 6.84 -9.26
CA ARG A 599 24.61 7.55 -10.56
C ARG A 599 24.11 8.99 -10.43
N ARG A 600 23.04 9.21 -9.66
CA ARG A 600 22.52 10.56 -9.41
C ARG A 600 23.49 11.38 -8.58
N HIS A 601 24.14 10.76 -7.60
CA HIS A 601 25.19 11.40 -6.82
C HIS A 601 26.36 11.83 -7.71
N ASP A 602 26.85 10.95 -8.58
CA ASP A 602 27.91 11.23 -9.54
C ASP A 602 27.55 12.39 -10.48
N ASN A 603 26.33 12.39 -11.01
CA ASN A 603 25.84 13.47 -11.87
C ASN A 603 25.73 14.83 -11.15
N LEU A 604 25.34 14.83 -9.87
CA LEU A 604 25.16 16.06 -9.09
C LEU A 604 26.48 16.63 -8.55
N HIS A 605 27.43 15.77 -8.20
CA HIS A 605 28.64 16.15 -7.48
C HIS A 605 29.94 15.92 -8.26
N GLY A 606 29.87 15.37 -9.47
CA GLY A 606 31.04 15.10 -10.31
C GLY A 606 31.94 14.00 -9.74
N THR A 607 31.36 13.06 -9.00
CA THR A 607 32.05 11.89 -8.45
C THR A 607 32.02 10.70 -9.44
N ASP A 608 32.70 9.60 -9.08
CA ASP A 608 32.73 8.35 -9.85
C ASP A 608 32.46 7.14 -8.91
N LEU A 609 31.46 7.29 -8.05
CA LEU A 609 31.09 6.33 -7.02
C LEU A 609 30.41 5.10 -7.60
N GLU A 610 29.65 5.23 -8.69
CA GLU A 610 29.02 4.09 -9.36
C GLU A 610 30.06 3.06 -9.81
N ASN A 611 31.23 3.52 -10.30
CA ASN A 611 32.34 2.64 -10.69
C ASN A 611 33.25 2.24 -9.52
N SER A 612 33.03 2.82 -8.33
CA SER A 612 33.83 2.57 -7.12
C SER A 612 33.13 1.69 -6.08
N LYS A 613 32.04 1.00 -6.47
CA LYS A 613 31.28 0.10 -5.60
C LYS A 613 32.16 -1.04 -5.04
N PRO A 614 31.93 -1.49 -3.79
CA PRO A 614 30.92 -0.98 -2.86
C PRO A 614 31.38 0.33 -2.19
N VAL A 615 30.44 1.23 -1.89
CA VAL A 615 30.73 2.56 -1.31
C VAL A 615 30.18 2.70 0.11
N THR A 616 31.03 3.04 1.08
CA THR A 616 30.57 3.49 2.41
C THR A 616 30.39 5.01 2.40
N CYS A 617 29.16 5.50 2.58
CA CYS A 617 28.87 6.94 2.57
C CYS A 617 29.73 7.71 3.60
N GLY A 618 30.00 7.06 4.74
CA GLY A 618 30.84 7.51 5.84
C GLY A 618 32.29 7.89 5.49
N ILE A 619 32.80 7.43 4.34
CA ILE A 619 34.16 7.79 3.89
C ILE A 619 34.27 9.28 3.53
N CYS A 620 33.17 9.86 3.04
CA CYS A 620 33.08 11.26 2.65
C CYS A 620 32.22 12.07 3.62
N HIS A 621 31.05 11.55 3.98
CA HIS A 621 30.10 12.23 4.86
C HIS A 621 30.26 11.71 6.28
N ALA A 622 30.52 12.60 7.26
CA ALA A 622 30.71 12.15 8.64
C ALA A 622 29.47 11.39 9.17
N GLN A 623 29.73 10.28 9.86
CA GLN A 623 28.75 9.41 10.52
C GLN A 623 29.24 9.13 11.95
N PRO A 624 28.95 10.01 12.92
CA PRO A 624 29.38 9.86 14.31
C PRO A 624 29.03 8.52 14.93
N GLU A 625 27.87 7.96 14.58
CA GLU A 625 27.36 6.66 15.05
C GLU A 625 28.23 5.47 14.63
N LEU A 626 28.94 5.60 13.51
CA LEU A 626 29.90 4.60 13.04
C LEU A 626 31.35 4.95 13.41
N GLY A 627 31.57 6.09 14.07
CA GLY A 627 32.91 6.62 14.31
C GLY A 627 33.64 7.07 13.04
N LEU A 628 32.92 7.29 11.94
CA LEU A 628 33.49 7.69 10.66
C LEU A 628 33.54 9.21 10.58
N ALA A 629 34.77 9.75 10.57
CA ALA A 629 34.99 11.20 10.60
C ALA A 629 34.59 11.93 9.31
N GLY A 630 34.46 11.21 8.19
CA GLY A 630 34.24 11.78 6.87
C GLY A 630 35.37 12.71 6.41
N VAL A 631 35.09 13.51 5.38
CA VAL A 631 36.00 14.52 4.85
C VAL A 631 35.63 15.89 5.42
N SER A 632 36.62 16.58 5.97
CA SER A 632 36.44 17.93 6.53
C SER A 632 35.86 18.89 5.48
N GLY A 633 34.84 19.65 5.89
CA GLY A 633 34.14 20.63 5.04
C GLY A 633 32.96 20.05 4.24
N LEU A 634 32.75 18.74 4.24
CA LEU A 634 31.51 18.13 3.74
C LEU A 634 30.46 18.04 4.86
N PRO A 635 29.16 18.13 4.53
CA PRO A 635 28.09 17.89 5.50
C PRO A 635 28.15 16.45 6.04
N THR A 636 27.65 16.26 7.27
CA THR A 636 27.36 14.92 7.81
C THR A 636 26.40 14.17 6.88
N LEU A 637 26.36 12.84 6.96
CA LEU A 637 25.44 12.06 6.12
C LEU A 637 23.98 12.45 6.38
N SER A 638 23.64 12.69 7.66
CA SER A 638 22.33 13.21 8.05
C SER A 638 22.01 14.53 7.36
N SER A 639 22.90 15.53 7.46
CA SER A 639 22.65 16.85 6.85
C SER A 639 22.53 16.77 5.33
N ALA A 640 23.40 15.99 4.68
CA ALA A 640 23.38 15.78 3.22
C ALA A 640 22.07 15.14 2.75
N MET A 641 21.66 14.04 3.40
CA MET A 641 20.49 13.26 3.02
C MET A 641 19.20 14.05 3.24
N HIS A 642 19.02 14.63 4.43
CA HIS A 642 17.80 15.37 4.76
C HIS A 642 17.65 16.62 3.90
N THR A 643 18.72 17.40 3.69
CA THR A 643 18.66 18.61 2.86
C THR A 643 18.29 18.27 1.42
N ALA A 644 18.86 17.21 0.84
CA ALA A 644 18.59 16.79 -0.53
C ALA A 644 17.14 16.34 -0.77
N HIS A 645 16.46 15.82 0.26
CA HIS A 645 15.12 15.23 0.15
C HIS A 645 14.00 16.10 0.72
N SER A 646 14.31 17.06 1.60
CA SER A 646 13.34 17.89 2.34
C SER A 646 12.22 18.51 1.49
N THR A 647 12.50 18.91 0.24
CA THR A 647 11.52 19.56 -0.64
C THR A 647 10.70 18.59 -1.50
N ARG A 648 11.01 17.28 -1.45
CA ARG A 648 10.47 16.27 -2.37
C ARG A 648 9.56 15.24 -1.68
N MET A 649 9.67 15.08 -0.37
CA MET A 649 8.96 14.00 0.36
C MET A 649 7.45 14.24 0.51
N GLY A 650 6.99 15.50 0.54
CA GLY A 650 5.57 15.83 0.72
C GLY A 650 4.63 15.32 -0.38
N GLY A 651 5.15 14.89 -1.53
CA GLY A 651 4.36 14.27 -2.61
C GLY A 651 3.96 12.81 -2.35
N LEU A 652 4.56 12.14 -1.37
CA LEU A 652 4.38 10.69 -1.13
C LEU A 652 3.15 10.33 -0.28
N GLN A 653 2.42 11.32 0.26
CA GLN A 653 1.21 11.14 1.09
C GLN A 653 1.37 10.14 2.27
N LEU A 654 2.59 9.99 2.80
CA LEU A 654 2.86 9.13 3.97
C LEU A 654 2.27 9.74 5.25
N THR A 655 2.02 8.89 6.26
CA THR A 655 1.61 9.33 7.61
C THR A 655 2.64 10.25 8.25
N THR A 656 3.92 10.01 7.98
CA THR A 656 5.04 10.91 8.23
C THR A 656 6.05 10.75 7.10
N GLU A 657 6.54 11.88 6.57
CA GLU A 657 7.57 11.90 5.52
C GLU A 657 8.87 11.21 5.95
N CYS A 658 9.15 11.14 7.25
CA CYS A 658 10.31 10.45 7.81
C CYS A 658 10.34 8.96 7.45
N TYR A 659 9.18 8.33 7.27
CA TYR A 659 9.09 6.91 6.95
C TYR A 659 9.40 6.57 5.49
N ALA A 660 9.71 7.57 4.66
CA ALA A 660 10.28 7.30 3.34
C ALA A 660 11.70 6.72 3.43
N CYS A 661 12.45 7.05 4.49
CA CYS A 661 13.85 6.66 4.66
C CYS A 661 14.13 5.96 6.00
N HIS A 662 13.26 6.12 6.98
CA HIS A 662 13.37 5.46 8.27
C HIS A 662 12.31 4.37 8.44
N PRO A 663 12.59 3.33 9.22
CA PRO A 663 11.64 2.24 9.41
C PRO A 663 10.34 2.74 10.05
N GLY A 664 9.19 2.46 9.46
CA GLY A 664 7.96 3.06 9.98
C GLY A 664 6.67 2.80 9.23
N ASN A 665 6.73 2.57 7.92
CA ASN A 665 5.53 2.19 7.16
C ASN A 665 5.08 0.77 7.53
N ARG A 666 6.02 -0.13 7.85
CA ARG A 666 5.80 -1.50 8.34
C ARG A 666 6.30 -1.69 9.76
N THR A 667 7.53 -1.28 10.06
CA THR A 667 8.26 -1.63 11.29
C THR A 667 8.24 -0.55 12.37
N GLN A 668 7.39 0.48 12.23
CA GLN A 668 7.05 1.47 13.27
C GLN A 668 8.20 1.80 14.24
N CYS A 669 9.25 2.51 13.78
CA CYS A 669 10.39 2.87 14.64
C CYS A 669 9.91 3.61 15.91
N LEU A 670 9.06 4.62 15.73
CA LEU A 670 8.33 5.29 16.82
C LEU A 670 7.04 4.52 17.12
N ARG A 671 6.95 3.95 18.33
CA ARG A 671 5.85 3.08 18.76
C ARG A 671 5.50 3.20 20.25
N ASP A 672 5.99 4.26 20.88
CA ASP A 672 5.93 4.46 22.32
C ASP A 672 4.60 5.07 22.81
N VAL A 673 4.57 5.44 24.09
CA VAL A 673 3.45 6.16 24.71
C VAL A 673 3.16 7.51 24.02
N HIS A 674 4.15 8.16 23.40
CA HIS A 674 3.96 9.41 22.65
C HIS A 674 3.26 9.15 21.32
N TYR A 675 3.64 8.08 20.61
CA TYR A 675 2.92 7.60 19.42
C TYR A 675 1.44 7.34 19.73
N SER A 676 1.18 6.63 20.83
CA SER A 676 -0.19 6.35 21.31
C SER A 676 -0.98 7.61 21.65
N SER A 677 -0.28 8.71 21.95
CA SER A 677 -0.87 10.03 22.23
C SER A 677 -1.04 10.89 20.97
N GLY A 678 -0.78 10.33 19.78
CA GLY A 678 -0.94 11.01 18.49
C GLY A 678 0.26 11.89 18.09
N LEU A 679 1.42 11.72 18.73
CA LEU A 679 2.64 12.42 18.35
C LEU A 679 3.42 11.64 17.28
N SER A 680 4.04 12.37 16.36
CA SER A 680 4.92 11.86 15.32
C SER A 680 6.37 12.32 15.55
N CYS A 681 7.30 11.79 14.74
CA CYS A 681 8.72 12.12 14.80
C CYS A 681 8.97 13.65 14.77
N GLN A 682 8.19 14.37 13.96
CA GLN A 682 8.34 15.82 13.78
C GLN A 682 7.97 16.62 15.02
N ASN A 683 7.15 16.09 15.93
CA ASN A 683 6.80 16.79 17.16
C ASN A 683 8.00 16.94 18.10
N CYS A 684 8.99 16.05 18.01
CA CYS A 684 10.21 16.09 18.82
C CYS A 684 11.42 16.58 18.03
N HIS A 685 11.60 16.10 16.79
CA HIS A 685 12.79 16.38 15.98
C HIS A 685 12.65 17.59 15.04
N GLY A 686 11.44 18.11 14.84
CA GLY A 686 11.16 19.14 13.83
C GLY A 686 10.97 18.58 12.42
N THR A 687 11.01 19.46 11.43
CA THR A 687 10.86 19.10 10.01
C THR A 687 12.13 18.42 9.46
N MET A 688 12.04 17.79 8.29
CA MET A 688 13.23 17.27 7.60
C MET A 688 14.31 18.34 7.36
N ALA A 689 13.91 19.59 7.12
CA ALA A 689 14.86 20.69 6.96
C ALA A 689 15.59 21.00 8.28
N ASP A 690 14.90 20.94 9.42
CA ASP A 690 15.49 21.16 10.75
C ASP A 690 16.50 20.06 11.10
N VAL A 691 16.16 18.80 10.81
CA VAL A 691 17.07 17.65 10.99
C VAL A 691 18.27 17.71 10.02
N GLY A 692 18.08 18.36 8.86
CA GLY A 692 19.11 18.59 7.86
C GLY A 692 20.05 19.76 8.14
N ASP A 693 19.80 20.57 9.18
CA ASP A 693 20.62 21.73 9.50
C ASP A 693 22.10 21.32 9.73
N PRO A 694 23.07 21.89 9.00
CA PRO A 694 24.49 21.57 9.17
C PRO A 694 25.05 21.93 10.56
N LEU A 695 24.35 22.73 11.36
CA LEU A 695 24.70 23.01 12.75
C LEU A 695 24.31 21.88 13.70
N ARG A 696 23.34 21.04 13.33
CA ARG A 696 22.89 19.90 14.13
C ARG A 696 23.89 18.74 13.99
N GLN A 697 24.34 18.21 15.12
CA GLN A 697 25.14 16.99 15.18
C GLN A 697 24.22 15.78 15.43
N PRO A 698 24.06 14.87 14.45
CA PRO A 698 23.24 13.67 14.65
C PRO A 698 23.83 12.80 15.77
N TRP A 699 22.97 12.18 16.58
CA TRP A 699 23.34 11.34 17.74
C TRP A 699 23.99 12.10 18.91
N VAL A 700 23.98 13.43 18.86
CA VAL A 700 24.49 14.32 19.92
C VAL A 700 23.42 15.35 20.28
N ASP A 701 22.84 16.02 19.28
CA ASP A 701 21.78 17.01 19.46
C ASP A 701 20.40 16.35 19.29
N GLU A 702 19.99 15.59 20.30
CA GLU A 702 18.71 14.87 20.32
C GLU A 702 17.65 15.51 21.24
N PRO A 703 16.35 15.29 20.98
CA PRO A 703 15.28 15.80 21.83
C PRO A 703 15.41 15.31 23.27
N ARG A 704 15.03 16.15 24.23
CA ARG A 704 15.07 15.83 25.66
C ARG A 704 13.68 15.81 26.27
N CYS A 705 13.52 15.05 27.35
CA CYS A 705 12.27 15.01 28.09
C CYS A 705 11.95 16.37 28.72
N ASP A 706 12.95 17.07 29.27
CA ASP A 706 12.77 18.39 29.91
C ASP A 706 12.45 19.54 28.94
N ASP A 707 12.51 19.31 27.63
CA ASP A 707 12.05 20.28 26.63
C ASP A 707 10.51 20.39 26.58
N CYS A 708 9.79 19.35 27.02
CA CYS A 708 8.33 19.27 26.96
C CYS A 708 7.68 18.87 28.29
N HIS A 709 8.34 18.04 29.10
CA HIS A 709 7.84 17.55 30.37
C HIS A 709 8.33 18.42 31.52
N SER A 710 7.43 18.74 32.44
CA SER A 710 7.79 19.40 33.69
C SER A 710 7.01 18.80 34.85
N ARG A 711 7.72 18.35 35.88
CA ARG A 711 7.12 17.80 37.10
C ARG A 711 7.89 18.27 38.32
N PRO A 712 7.24 18.95 39.29
CA PRO A 712 7.91 19.37 40.51
C PRO A 712 8.51 18.18 41.28
N GLY A 713 9.78 18.30 41.67
CA GLY A 713 10.50 17.27 42.42
C GLY A 713 11.08 16.12 41.58
N PHE A 714 11.08 16.25 40.25
CA PHE A 714 11.67 15.26 39.33
C PHE A 714 12.84 15.90 38.59
N GLU A 715 13.95 15.18 38.51
CA GLU A 715 15.05 15.46 37.58
C GLU A 715 14.84 14.63 36.31
N PHE A 716 15.15 15.22 35.16
CA PHE A 716 15.14 14.54 33.86
C PHE A 716 16.58 14.23 33.45
N GLU A 717 16.91 14.33 32.17
CA GLU A 717 18.26 14.07 31.66
C GLU A 717 19.28 15.03 32.28
N GLN A 718 20.43 14.47 32.70
CA GLN A 718 21.55 15.26 33.20
C GLN A 718 22.08 16.19 32.10
N PRO A 719 22.64 17.38 32.45
CA PRO A 719 23.18 18.30 31.46
C PRO A 719 24.17 17.64 30.51
N GLY A 720 23.92 17.77 29.19
CA GLY A 720 24.78 17.20 28.15
C GLY A 720 24.75 15.67 28.05
N THR A 721 23.75 15.02 28.66
CA THR A 721 23.56 13.57 28.62
C THR A 721 22.29 13.25 27.84
N LEU A 722 22.34 12.25 26.97
CA LEU A 722 21.17 11.79 26.21
C LEU A 722 20.26 10.96 27.11
N TYR A 723 18.96 10.87 26.76
CA TYR A 723 18.01 10.02 27.48
C TYR A 723 18.52 8.58 27.68
N ARG A 724 19.10 7.97 26.63
CA ARG A 724 19.62 6.59 26.68
C ARG A 724 20.75 6.39 27.69
N ASP A 725 21.49 7.45 27.96
CA ASP A 725 22.67 7.46 28.85
C ASP A 725 22.34 8.05 30.24
N SER A 726 21.16 8.65 30.38
CA SER A 726 20.71 9.30 31.60
C SER A 726 20.29 8.30 32.67
N VAL A 727 20.41 8.72 33.92
CA VAL A 727 20.03 7.92 35.09
C VAL A 727 19.05 8.68 35.99
N GLY A 728 18.28 7.95 36.78
CA GLY A 728 17.42 8.49 37.82
C GLY A 728 17.30 7.49 38.96
N HIS A 729 16.60 7.86 40.03
CA HIS A 729 16.30 6.96 41.15
C HIS A 729 17.56 6.21 41.67
N HIS A 730 18.55 6.99 42.11
CA HIS A 730 19.83 6.48 42.64
C HIS A 730 20.68 5.67 41.64
N GLY A 731 20.69 6.08 40.38
CA GLY A 731 21.64 5.58 39.38
C GLY A 731 21.09 4.51 38.43
N ILE A 732 19.78 4.22 38.47
CA ILE A 732 19.10 3.37 37.49
C ILE A 732 19.03 4.11 36.15
N HIS A 733 19.41 3.48 35.05
CA HIS A 733 19.25 4.06 33.72
C HIS A 733 17.79 4.34 33.39
N CYS A 734 17.50 5.50 32.79
CA CYS A 734 16.15 5.88 32.38
C CYS A 734 15.51 4.78 31.51
N SER A 735 16.25 4.28 30.52
CA SER A 735 15.80 3.20 29.63
C SER A 735 15.47 1.88 30.33
N ALA A 736 16.10 1.57 31.47
CA ALA A 736 15.79 0.34 32.22
C ALA A 736 14.38 0.36 32.83
N CYS A 737 13.90 1.55 33.20
CA CYS A 737 12.60 1.74 33.85
C CYS A 737 11.51 2.15 32.86
N HIS A 738 11.84 3.08 31.94
CA HIS A 738 10.89 3.68 31.02
C HIS A 738 10.81 2.95 29.66
N GLY A 739 11.84 2.20 29.28
CA GLY A 739 12.00 1.61 27.95
C GLY A 739 12.96 2.42 27.07
N SER A 740 13.39 1.84 25.95
CA SER A 740 14.33 2.47 25.01
C SER A 740 13.75 3.76 24.39
N PRO A 741 14.58 4.69 23.86
CA PRO A 741 14.08 5.80 23.03
C PRO A 741 13.15 5.28 21.94
N HIS A 742 12.08 6.00 21.57
CA HIS A 742 11.08 5.55 20.59
C HIS A 742 10.25 4.30 20.97
N ALA A 743 10.54 3.67 22.10
CA ALA A 743 9.86 2.51 22.66
C ALA A 743 9.59 2.68 24.18
N ILE A 744 9.33 3.92 24.62
CA ILE A 744 8.93 4.23 25.98
C ILE A 744 7.57 3.60 26.28
N THR A 745 7.50 2.81 27.33
CA THR A 745 6.34 1.99 27.68
C THR A 745 5.19 2.83 28.30
N PRO A 746 3.91 2.46 28.08
CA PRO A 746 3.46 1.31 27.31
C PRO A 746 3.55 1.59 25.80
N THR A 747 4.07 0.62 25.05
CA THR A 747 4.19 0.72 23.60
C THR A 747 3.02 0.04 22.90
N VAL A 748 2.80 0.37 21.62
CA VAL A 748 1.81 -0.33 20.77
C VAL A 748 2.29 -1.71 20.30
N VAL A 749 3.58 -2.01 20.45
CA VAL A 749 4.18 -3.32 20.13
C VAL A 749 4.29 -4.14 21.41
N SER A 750 3.58 -5.26 21.46
CA SER A 750 3.46 -6.09 22.67
C SER A 750 4.79 -6.53 23.26
N ASN A 751 5.80 -6.81 22.44
CA ASN A 751 7.11 -7.27 22.90
C ASN A 751 7.83 -6.30 23.84
N ASP A 752 7.76 -4.99 23.61
CA ASP A 752 8.44 -4.05 24.49
C ASP A 752 7.79 -4.01 25.88
N ASN A 753 6.54 -4.45 25.98
CA ASN A 753 5.79 -4.48 27.24
C ASN A 753 6.05 -5.74 28.07
N LEU A 754 6.64 -6.81 27.49
CA LEU A 754 6.83 -8.11 28.15
C LEU A 754 7.60 -7.98 29.47
N GLN A 755 8.72 -7.24 29.48
CA GLN A 755 9.52 -7.05 30.69
C GLN A 755 8.72 -6.37 31.81
N ALA A 756 8.03 -5.27 31.49
CA ALA A 756 7.21 -4.54 32.45
C ALA A 756 6.10 -5.43 33.02
N ILE A 757 5.37 -6.14 32.16
CA ILE A 757 4.34 -7.07 32.60
C ILE A 757 4.97 -8.16 33.49
N GLY A 758 6.15 -8.67 33.14
CA GLY A 758 6.90 -9.68 33.90
C GLY A 758 7.21 -9.27 35.32
N VAL A 759 7.68 -8.05 35.53
CA VAL A 759 8.15 -7.61 36.84
C VAL A 759 7.07 -6.96 37.70
N GLN A 760 6.09 -6.26 37.11
CA GLN A 760 5.06 -5.53 37.87
C GLN A 760 3.61 -6.01 37.66
N GLY A 761 3.35 -6.77 36.59
CA GLY A 761 2.04 -7.36 36.28
C GLY A 761 1.18 -6.56 35.30
N TYR A 762 1.68 -5.47 34.73
CA TYR A 762 0.98 -4.63 33.74
C TYR A 762 1.98 -3.88 32.84
N PRO A 763 1.58 -3.49 31.61
CA PRO A 763 2.43 -2.73 30.70
C PRO A 763 2.63 -1.29 31.18
N GLY A 764 3.78 -0.69 30.86
CA GLY A 764 4.10 0.70 31.19
C GLY A 764 5.41 0.85 31.95
N VAL A 765 5.76 2.10 32.26
CA VAL A 765 6.94 2.44 33.05
C VAL A 765 6.96 1.61 34.34
N ILE A 766 8.12 1.04 34.67
CA ILE A 766 8.29 0.20 35.86
C ILE A 766 8.20 1.10 37.10
N ASN A 767 7.05 1.13 37.75
CA ASN A 767 6.75 2.05 38.85
C ASN A 767 6.24 1.34 40.11
N LYS A 768 6.22 0.01 40.12
CA LYS A 768 5.89 -0.78 41.31
C LYS A 768 7.13 -0.98 42.18
N CYS A 769 7.16 -0.35 43.36
CA CYS A 769 8.31 -0.38 44.27
C CYS A 769 8.81 -1.80 44.60
N SER A 770 7.89 -2.78 44.71
CA SER A 770 8.24 -4.17 45.04
C SER A 770 9.04 -4.90 43.96
N VAL A 771 9.24 -4.28 42.79
CA VAL A 771 10.15 -4.80 41.75
C VAL A 771 11.58 -4.77 42.27
N CYS A 772 12.00 -3.65 42.86
CA CYS A 772 13.37 -3.45 43.32
C CYS A 772 13.51 -3.53 44.84
N HIS A 773 12.49 -3.12 45.59
CA HIS A 773 12.55 -3.05 47.05
C HIS A 773 11.86 -4.26 47.70
N ASP A 774 12.49 -4.84 48.73
CA ASP A 774 11.88 -5.86 49.57
C ASP A 774 10.85 -5.26 50.56
N GLU A 775 11.02 -3.99 50.95
CA GLU A 775 10.06 -3.20 51.72
C GLU A 775 9.60 -1.98 50.91
N VAL A 776 8.29 -1.73 50.83
CA VAL A 776 7.74 -0.63 50.00
C VAL A 776 8.04 0.72 50.66
N PRO A 777 8.81 1.63 50.02
CA PRO A 777 9.07 2.96 50.56
C PRO A 777 7.81 3.85 50.55
N ASP A 778 7.78 4.84 51.44
CA ASP A 778 6.64 5.78 51.56
C ASP A 778 6.58 6.82 50.42
N GLN A 779 7.69 7.07 49.73
CA GLN A 779 7.82 8.08 48.68
C GLN A 779 8.66 7.57 47.51
N PHE A 780 8.36 8.08 46.31
CA PHE A 780 9.16 7.83 45.11
C PHE A 780 10.05 9.03 44.81
N GLU A 781 11.34 8.77 44.67
CA GLU A 781 12.37 9.78 44.37
C GLU A 781 12.87 9.62 42.94
N HIS A 782 12.85 10.71 42.16
CA HIS A 782 13.25 10.72 40.75
C HIS A 782 14.40 11.70 40.51
N PHE A 783 15.47 11.59 41.31
CA PHE A 783 16.69 12.39 41.17
C PHE A 783 17.93 11.51 41.26
N VAL A 784 19.08 12.05 40.82
CA VAL A 784 20.38 11.40 40.96
C VAL A 784 20.92 11.66 42.37
N GLY A 785 20.60 10.79 43.32
CA GLY A 785 21.24 10.84 44.64
C GLY A 785 22.73 10.51 44.54
N GLU A 786 23.56 11.11 45.39
CA GLU A 786 24.91 10.58 45.63
C GLU A 786 24.77 9.21 46.31
N VAL A 787 25.37 8.17 45.73
CA VAL A 787 25.55 6.87 46.40
C VAL A 787 26.61 7.07 47.50
N GLY A 788 26.20 7.61 48.65
CA GLY A 788 27.11 7.91 49.75
C GLY A 788 26.44 8.51 50.99
N ASP A 789 26.50 7.75 52.08
CA ASP A 789 26.25 8.12 53.49
C ASP A 789 24.81 8.40 53.95
N ASN A 790 24.04 7.32 54.18
CA ASN A 790 23.52 6.99 55.52
C ASN A 790 23.37 5.48 55.72
#